data_AF-A0A182WEN5-F1
#
_entry.id   AF-A0A182WEN5-F1
#
_cell.length_a   1.000
_cell.length_b   1.000
_cell.length_c   1.000
_cell.angle_alpha   90.00
_cell.angle_beta   90.00
_cell.angle_gamma   90.00
#
_symmetry.space_group_name_H-M   'P 1'
#
loop_
_entity.id
_entity.type
_entity.pdbx_description
1 polymer ?
#
loop_
_entity_poly.entity_id
_entity_poly.type
_entity_poly.pdbx_seq_one_letter_code
_entity_poly.pdbx_strand_id
1 'polypeptide(L)'
;MGTSTEEHIPYVVSQGDLSLDSVCVGVVAGIVSHPDPALCHVYIMCTAEQPYAYQCTEEFIFDPISLRCIQGDRDRCPERIETDWDEFCTDVSNAFYEHPGKCWEFVHCSLGTVNRYSCPIGEIWSQRNGACLPGSWDTCELLNMKTVCQGRPDGALTYPTDCTRYLRCANGQPSIVDCPRGEVFEAVTGRCVVGNTETCTRIDSICRGVVDGTVLAHPNECDSYISCQGGISNANKCPTGEILNAQAQFCAPGNPDTCEFYPLTTMCRNMTSGAIYPLSNDCTQFAVCNSGESSTMKCPIGQILHAPSRSCRPGNTETCEFIESVCQDQPDGTVIAHPSLCGIFISCQAGEIMIRSCPNREILRPDTQVCVPGNSLTCEFEPLQKMCIGQINSANFPHPTDCDKFVVCQGQNVLIQNCPSGSVYNAVSRSCAPGNESTCERFDDICTGRPDGIIPHPTICTAFVYCSSGRPLFEQCAPGTVYKQGLSGCVVGNTETCAHATNICSDHPDGAMLDHPNECSLLITCMMQQPGVLECPAGEIYNRHAKHCSPGDSKTCQVHPVETMCKNMRAGSVYPHPSDCTQYVRCNGAQPILTACPLGHILHASSGSCRPGNTDTCELIENVCQNQTSSLIVKHPSQCGQFLLCQGGRMTIQQCPVGEIVREDAQFCVPGDVSSCEFHPVDQMCIKRPDRAQFPHPTECASYVTCQGQKAIVQSCSNGSVYHAPTRSCMPGNQDTCERFDNICSGHRNGLIPHPMVCTAYINCISNKAVFEQCAHGTVFDRELGGCIVGNTKTCARAEGLCVGQPNGAIIGHPNECGIYIMCVSQAPAPMRCPAGQIFKLEAQYCVPGKAESCQFNPVETMCSNMMDNAIYPHPNDCTQFVKCNRGKPIVNDCPVGEIIHGLSKTCRPGNTKTCKFIDRVCLGQPDGAVIEHPSLCGQFIKCRYGAVTVQSCPDGKIFRPDSQLCVMGNKSTCEFETVERMCIGKTNDHVYSHPSDCRSFIRCQNEIAEEEKCRPGTIFQATNQTCVAGNGNTCTFLGNMCVGRSDGVLPHPQGCDLFLMCTSGTTSALRCPEGEILHPEKLVCATGNAADCKLAPVTTEPPIFSVCDGRPDGKYAHPMMCYHYIQCTRGVAEFLTCPSNQIFVGAIRNCAPEGKILHPESLVCTTGNTDDWTLVPVTTESTISIICNVPMCSDRFDPHQLLCILLVRCNYRDTEILSCLPNMIFNSDLGYYIPGN
;
A
#
# COMPACT_ATOMS: atom_id res chain seq x y z
N MET A 1 -24.74 -83.33 14.38
CA MET A 1 -26.06 -83.61 15.00
C MET A 1 -27.03 -82.53 14.53
N GLY A 2 -28.33 -82.81 14.48
CA GLY A 2 -29.35 -81.85 14.05
C GLY A 2 -29.56 -81.85 12.53
N THR A 3 -30.82 -81.71 12.12
CA THR A 3 -31.30 -81.83 10.74
C THR A 3 -32.14 -80.63 10.35
N SER A 4 -31.89 -80.07 9.17
CA SER A 4 -32.89 -79.36 8.36
C SER A 4 -32.54 -79.57 6.89
N THR A 5 -33.32 -80.39 6.21
CA THR A 5 -33.18 -80.68 4.77
C THR A 5 -34.28 -79.95 4.01
N GLU A 6 -33.98 -78.84 3.33
CA GLU A 6 -34.82 -78.19 2.29
C GLU A 6 -34.20 -76.85 1.81
N GLU A 7 -33.06 -76.86 1.10
CA GLU A 7 -32.45 -75.61 0.55
C GLU A 7 -31.92 -75.68 -0.90
N HIS A 8 -31.81 -76.85 -1.54
CA HIS A 8 -31.25 -76.98 -2.89
C HIS A 8 -32.14 -77.81 -3.81
N ILE A 9 -32.43 -77.28 -4.99
CA ILE A 9 -33.26 -77.90 -6.04
C ILE A 9 -32.42 -77.98 -7.32
N PRO A 10 -32.44 -79.08 -8.10
CA PRO A 10 -31.75 -79.13 -9.40
C PRO A 10 -32.30 -78.07 -10.37
N TYR A 11 -31.43 -77.33 -11.04
CA TYR A 11 -31.84 -76.31 -12.01
C TYR A 11 -31.84 -76.90 -13.43
N VAL A 12 -32.99 -76.85 -14.11
CA VAL A 12 -33.17 -77.48 -15.44
C VAL A 12 -32.80 -76.49 -16.53
N VAL A 13 -31.52 -76.47 -16.90
CA VAL A 13 -30.98 -75.66 -18.00
C VAL A 13 -31.65 -76.06 -19.33
N SER A 14 -32.09 -75.06 -20.11
CA SER A 14 -32.69 -75.31 -21.43
C SER A 14 -31.63 -75.62 -22.50
N GLN A 15 -31.93 -76.51 -23.44
CA GLN A 15 -30.97 -76.92 -24.48
C GLN A 15 -30.68 -75.77 -25.46
N GLY A 16 -29.49 -75.18 -25.36
CA GLY A 16 -28.99 -74.17 -26.29
C GLY A 16 -28.02 -73.14 -25.69
N ASP A 17 -27.85 -73.12 -24.37
CA ASP A 17 -27.01 -72.10 -23.70
C ASP A 17 -25.51 -72.42 -23.75
N LEU A 18 -24.81 -71.76 -24.68
CA LEU A 18 -23.37 -71.87 -24.90
C LEU A 18 -22.52 -71.18 -23.81
N SER A 19 -23.12 -70.47 -22.85
CA SER A 19 -22.37 -69.74 -21.80
C SER A 19 -21.70 -70.65 -20.77
N LEU A 20 -22.06 -71.95 -20.72
CA LEU A 20 -21.62 -72.90 -19.71
C LEU A 20 -20.40 -73.75 -20.13
N ASP A 21 -20.18 -73.94 -21.44
CA ASP A 21 -19.17 -74.88 -21.97
C ASP A 21 -17.72 -74.54 -21.60
N SER A 22 -17.42 -73.25 -21.34
CA SER A 22 -16.08 -72.79 -20.98
C SER A 22 -15.84 -72.62 -19.47
N VAL A 23 -16.88 -72.64 -18.64
CA VAL A 23 -16.82 -72.19 -17.24
C VAL A 23 -15.93 -73.05 -16.35
N CYS A 24 -15.82 -74.35 -16.64
CA CYS A 24 -15.03 -75.30 -15.86
C CYS A 24 -13.73 -75.75 -16.56
N VAL A 25 -13.35 -75.19 -17.71
CA VAL A 25 -12.17 -75.64 -18.46
C VAL A 25 -10.89 -75.32 -17.68
N GLY A 26 -10.09 -76.33 -17.37
CA GLY A 26 -8.95 -76.24 -16.44
C GLY A 26 -9.32 -76.25 -14.95
N VAL A 27 -10.60 -76.31 -14.58
CA VAL A 27 -11.08 -76.29 -13.19
C VAL A 27 -11.39 -77.71 -12.72
N VAL A 28 -10.45 -78.31 -11.97
CA VAL A 28 -10.51 -79.71 -11.53
C VAL A 28 -11.65 -79.96 -10.51
N ALA A 29 -11.90 -79.02 -9.60
CA ALA A 29 -13.06 -79.01 -8.70
C ALA A 29 -13.31 -77.59 -8.18
N GLY A 30 -14.58 -77.21 -7.96
CA GLY A 30 -14.95 -75.92 -7.37
C GLY A 30 -16.44 -75.64 -7.43
N ILE A 31 -16.89 -74.58 -6.75
CA ILE A 31 -18.26 -74.04 -6.87
C ILE A 31 -18.15 -72.58 -7.29
N VAL A 32 -18.91 -72.18 -8.31
CA VAL A 32 -18.96 -70.82 -8.85
C VAL A 32 -20.42 -70.39 -9.05
N SER A 33 -20.71 -69.10 -8.90
CA SER A 33 -22.04 -68.56 -9.23
C SER A 33 -22.32 -68.64 -10.74
N HIS A 34 -23.59 -68.75 -11.13
CA HIS A 34 -24.00 -68.86 -12.54
C HIS A 34 -23.53 -67.64 -13.38
N PRO A 35 -22.97 -67.81 -14.60
CA PRO A 35 -22.34 -66.72 -15.35
C PRO A 35 -23.30 -65.60 -15.74
N ASP A 36 -24.57 -65.92 -16.03
CA ASP A 36 -25.64 -64.92 -16.08
C ASP A 36 -25.97 -64.42 -14.65
N PRO A 37 -25.71 -63.14 -14.32
CA PRO A 37 -25.96 -62.59 -12.99
C PRO A 37 -27.46 -62.43 -12.65
N ALA A 38 -28.36 -62.46 -13.63
CA ALA A 38 -29.81 -62.47 -13.37
C ALA A 38 -30.28 -63.79 -12.70
N LEU A 39 -29.44 -64.83 -12.76
CA LEU A 39 -29.67 -66.12 -12.11
C LEU A 39 -28.87 -66.26 -10.80
N CYS A 40 -28.83 -65.21 -9.97
CA CYS A 40 -28.15 -65.24 -8.67
C CYS A 40 -28.70 -66.27 -7.66
N HIS A 41 -29.89 -66.82 -7.90
CA HIS A 41 -30.43 -67.95 -7.14
C HIS A 41 -29.94 -69.31 -7.65
N VAL A 42 -29.04 -69.32 -8.65
CA VAL A 42 -28.45 -70.48 -9.33
C VAL A 42 -26.92 -70.45 -9.21
N TYR A 43 -26.32 -71.62 -9.01
CA TYR A 43 -24.87 -71.82 -8.93
C TYR A 43 -24.46 -73.09 -9.67
N ILE A 44 -23.17 -73.16 -10.00
CA ILE A 44 -22.54 -74.24 -10.77
C ILE A 44 -21.48 -74.90 -9.91
N MET A 45 -21.54 -76.22 -9.79
CA MET A 45 -20.46 -77.02 -9.22
C MET A 45 -19.63 -77.62 -10.38
N CYS A 46 -18.38 -77.19 -10.50
CA CYS A 46 -17.40 -77.78 -11.42
C CYS A 46 -16.81 -79.04 -10.78
N THR A 47 -16.86 -80.17 -11.47
CA THR A 47 -16.12 -81.38 -11.05
C THR A 47 -15.49 -82.05 -12.27
N ALA A 48 -14.17 -82.32 -12.20
CA ALA A 48 -13.37 -82.84 -13.30
C ALA A 48 -13.62 -82.09 -14.63
N GLU A 49 -13.56 -80.75 -14.58
CA GLU A 49 -13.82 -79.84 -15.72
C GLU A 49 -15.25 -79.92 -16.31
N GLN A 50 -16.23 -80.46 -15.59
CA GLN A 50 -17.64 -80.54 -16.02
C GLN A 50 -18.58 -79.72 -15.11
N PRO A 51 -19.46 -78.86 -15.68
CA PRO A 51 -20.39 -78.03 -14.93
C PRO A 51 -21.70 -78.77 -14.55
N TYR A 52 -22.17 -78.54 -13.31
CA TYR A 52 -23.48 -79.02 -12.82
C TYR A 52 -24.25 -77.89 -12.13
N ALA A 53 -25.44 -77.53 -12.62
CA ALA A 53 -26.21 -76.38 -12.14
C ALA A 53 -27.30 -76.74 -11.09
N TYR A 54 -27.39 -75.92 -10.04
CA TYR A 54 -28.31 -76.06 -8.91
C TYR A 54 -28.90 -74.70 -8.54
N GLN A 55 -30.11 -74.68 -7.97
CA GLN A 55 -30.75 -73.47 -7.45
C GLN A 55 -31.11 -73.58 -5.96
N CYS A 56 -31.21 -72.43 -5.29
CA CYS A 56 -31.70 -72.32 -3.92
C CYS A 56 -33.22 -72.54 -3.82
N THR A 57 -33.76 -72.54 -2.60
CA THR A 57 -35.21 -72.46 -2.30
C THR A 57 -35.76 -71.03 -2.37
N GLU A 58 -37.09 -70.88 -2.44
CA GLU A 58 -37.74 -69.56 -2.58
C GLU A 58 -37.45 -68.62 -1.40
N GLU A 59 -37.29 -67.32 -1.70
CA GLU A 59 -36.72 -66.27 -0.83
C GLU A 59 -35.24 -66.46 -0.42
N PHE A 60 -34.51 -67.38 -1.06
CA PHE A 60 -33.05 -67.50 -0.95
C PHE A 60 -32.35 -67.31 -2.32
N ILE A 61 -31.17 -66.68 -2.26
CA ILE A 61 -30.20 -66.49 -3.35
C ILE A 61 -28.86 -67.14 -2.98
N PHE A 62 -27.99 -67.41 -3.95
CA PHE A 62 -26.67 -68.00 -3.68
C PHE A 62 -25.61 -66.91 -3.46
N ASP A 63 -24.96 -66.93 -2.29
CA ASP A 63 -23.81 -66.11 -1.99
C ASP A 63 -22.51 -66.85 -2.39
N PRO A 64 -21.71 -66.31 -3.34
CA PRO A 64 -20.45 -66.91 -3.74
C PRO A 64 -19.34 -66.81 -2.70
N ILE A 65 -19.47 -65.96 -1.67
CA ILE A 65 -18.43 -65.79 -0.63
C ILE A 65 -18.58 -66.87 0.45
N SER A 66 -19.78 -67.07 1.01
CA SER A 66 -20.05 -68.17 1.94
C SER A 66 -20.32 -69.53 1.27
N LEU A 67 -20.37 -69.55 -0.07
CA LEU A 67 -20.70 -70.70 -0.94
C LEU A 67 -22.01 -71.40 -0.56
N ARG A 68 -23.02 -70.61 -0.18
CA ARG A 68 -24.29 -71.09 0.38
C ARG A 68 -25.48 -70.28 -0.11
N CYS A 69 -26.67 -70.88 0.01
CA CYS A 69 -27.91 -70.13 -0.10
C CYS A 69 -28.09 -69.26 1.16
N ILE A 70 -28.37 -67.97 0.96
CA ILE A 70 -28.70 -67.01 2.02
C ILE A 70 -30.02 -66.30 1.68
N GLN A 71 -30.73 -65.80 2.69
CA GLN A 71 -32.03 -65.17 2.48
C GLN A 71 -31.87 -63.87 1.68
N GLY A 72 -32.61 -63.72 0.58
CA GLY A 72 -32.46 -62.60 -0.33
C GLY A 72 -33.47 -62.58 -1.47
N ASP A 73 -33.65 -61.40 -2.08
CA ASP A 73 -34.62 -61.13 -3.12
C ASP A 73 -34.15 -61.66 -4.48
N ARG A 74 -34.94 -62.57 -5.06
CA ARG A 74 -34.65 -63.22 -6.35
C ARG A 74 -34.89 -62.32 -7.55
N ASP A 75 -35.78 -61.34 -7.42
CA ASP A 75 -36.06 -60.34 -8.45
C ASP A 75 -35.06 -59.16 -8.37
N ARG A 76 -34.15 -59.18 -7.38
CA ARG A 76 -33.13 -58.14 -7.12
C ARG A 76 -31.77 -58.73 -6.77
N CYS A 77 -31.25 -59.55 -7.67
CA CYS A 77 -29.89 -60.08 -7.62
C CYS A 77 -28.83 -58.98 -7.39
N PRO A 78 -27.89 -59.16 -6.44
CA PRO A 78 -26.77 -58.24 -6.25
C PRO A 78 -25.75 -58.37 -7.40
N GLU A 79 -25.13 -57.26 -7.78
CA GLU A 79 -24.08 -57.24 -8.81
C GLU A 79 -22.80 -57.93 -8.33
N ARG A 80 -22.11 -58.65 -9.22
CA ARG A 80 -20.86 -59.38 -8.91
C ARG A 80 -19.74 -58.39 -8.57
N ILE A 81 -18.97 -58.71 -7.52
CA ILE A 81 -17.73 -58.02 -7.16
C ILE A 81 -16.54 -58.66 -7.90
N GLU A 82 -15.51 -57.86 -8.12
CA GLU A 82 -14.24 -58.24 -8.76
C GLU A 82 -13.57 -59.43 -8.06
N THR A 83 -13.03 -60.38 -8.83
CA THR A 83 -12.48 -61.63 -8.27
C THR A 83 -11.17 -61.38 -7.52
N ASP A 84 -11.21 -61.51 -6.20
CA ASP A 84 -9.99 -61.60 -5.39
C ASP A 84 -9.22 -62.85 -5.82
N TRP A 85 -8.05 -62.65 -6.43
CA TRP A 85 -7.22 -63.74 -6.93
C TRP A 85 -6.51 -64.49 -5.81
N ASP A 86 -6.22 -63.83 -4.68
CA ASP A 86 -5.59 -64.47 -3.53
C ASP A 86 -6.58 -65.36 -2.78
N GLU A 87 -7.86 -64.97 -2.70
CA GLU A 87 -8.94 -65.87 -2.26
C GLU A 87 -9.23 -66.97 -3.31
N PHE A 88 -9.43 -66.62 -4.58
CA PHE A 88 -9.76 -67.55 -5.66
C PHE A 88 -8.69 -68.62 -5.89
N CYS A 89 -7.41 -68.28 -5.81
CA CYS A 89 -6.34 -69.26 -5.99
C CYS A 89 -6.21 -70.24 -4.81
N THR A 90 -6.80 -70.00 -3.62
CA THR A 90 -6.58 -70.85 -2.42
C THR A 90 -6.91 -72.33 -2.65
N ASP A 91 -8.04 -72.62 -3.27
CA ASP A 91 -8.47 -73.98 -3.63
C ASP A 91 -7.96 -74.44 -5.01
N VAL A 92 -7.25 -73.58 -5.76
CA VAL A 92 -6.73 -73.87 -7.11
C VAL A 92 -5.29 -74.41 -7.05
N SER A 93 -5.13 -75.66 -7.48
CA SER A 93 -3.86 -76.38 -7.34
C SER A 93 -2.78 -76.00 -8.37
N ASN A 94 -3.11 -75.76 -9.64
CA ASN A 94 -2.19 -75.21 -10.65
C ASN A 94 -2.94 -74.79 -11.94
N ALA A 95 -2.92 -73.51 -12.33
CA ALA A 95 -3.52 -73.02 -13.57
C ALA A 95 -3.00 -71.62 -14.01
N PHE A 96 -3.00 -71.34 -15.31
CA PHE A 96 -2.68 -70.04 -15.90
C PHE A 96 -3.94 -69.36 -16.45
N TYR A 97 -4.07 -68.05 -16.24
CA TYR A 97 -5.20 -67.22 -16.69
C TYR A 97 -4.71 -65.91 -17.30
N GLU A 98 -5.33 -65.47 -18.40
CA GLU A 98 -5.08 -64.14 -18.98
C GLU A 98 -5.63 -63.04 -18.09
N HIS A 99 -4.94 -61.89 -18.02
CA HIS A 99 -5.42 -60.77 -17.20
C HIS A 99 -6.59 -60.08 -17.92
N PRO A 100 -7.83 -60.06 -17.37
CA PRO A 100 -9.05 -59.75 -18.14
C PRO A 100 -9.10 -58.34 -18.78
N GLY A 101 -8.27 -57.40 -18.31
CA GLY A 101 -8.14 -56.05 -18.85
C GLY A 101 -6.72 -55.63 -19.25
N LYS A 102 -5.76 -56.56 -19.38
CA LYS A 102 -4.38 -56.24 -19.78
C LYS A 102 -3.75 -57.36 -20.60
N CYS A 103 -3.74 -57.22 -21.93
CA CYS A 103 -3.27 -58.28 -22.81
C CYS A 103 -1.77 -58.60 -22.72
N TRP A 104 -0.94 -57.79 -22.06
CA TRP A 104 0.48 -58.08 -21.79
C TRP A 104 0.74 -58.68 -20.39
N GLU A 105 -0.30 -58.90 -19.58
CA GLU A 105 -0.20 -59.50 -18.24
C GLU A 105 -0.97 -60.83 -18.14
N PHE A 106 -0.49 -61.73 -17.29
CA PHE A 106 -1.15 -63.01 -16.98
C PHE A 106 -0.89 -63.46 -15.54
N VAL A 107 -1.77 -64.32 -15.04
CA VAL A 107 -1.78 -64.84 -13.66
C VAL A 107 -1.54 -66.34 -13.69
N HIS A 108 -0.78 -66.85 -12.73
CA HIS A 108 -0.59 -68.27 -12.46
C HIS A 108 -0.98 -68.56 -11.00
N CYS A 109 -2.12 -69.23 -10.80
CA CYS A 109 -2.42 -69.85 -9.52
C CYS A 109 -1.54 -71.10 -9.40
N SER A 110 -0.75 -71.21 -8.34
CA SER A 110 -0.03 -72.45 -8.02
C SER A 110 -0.11 -72.77 -6.53
N LEU A 111 -0.72 -73.91 -6.20
CA LEU A 111 -0.86 -74.45 -4.84
C LEU A 111 -1.29 -73.40 -3.80
N GLY A 112 -2.37 -72.66 -4.08
CA GLY A 112 -2.87 -71.62 -3.18
C GLY A 112 -2.18 -70.25 -3.30
N THR A 113 -1.27 -70.04 -4.26
CA THR A 113 -0.51 -68.77 -4.40
C THR A 113 -0.69 -68.11 -5.76
N VAL A 114 -0.90 -66.79 -5.76
CA VAL A 114 -0.99 -65.95 -6.95
C VAL A 114 0.40 -65.54 -7.42
N ASN A 115 0.74 -65.82 -8.68
CA ASN A 115 1.97 -65.36 -9.30
C ASN A 115 1.62 -64.57 -10.56
N ARG A 116 1.97 -63.29 -10.62
CA ARG A 116 1.63 -62.37 -11.73
C ARG A 116 2.86 -62.13 -12.61
N TYR A 117 2.65 -62.09 -13.93
CA TYR A 117 3.72 -61.95 -14.92
C TYR A 117 3.32 -60.96 -16.01
N SER A 118 4.34 -60.29 -16.58
CA SER A 118 4.20 -59.31 -17.66
C SER A 118 5.13 -59.65 -18.82
N CYS A 119 4.71 -59.38 -20.05
CA CYS A 119 5.54 -59.50 -21.25
C CYS A 119 6.54 -58.34 -21.40
N PRO A 120 7.60 -58.49 -22.23
CA PRO A 120 8.52 -57.40 -22.58
C PRO A 120 7.84 -56.25 -23.32
N ILE A 121 8.39 -55.04 -23.21
CA ILE A 121 7.84 -53.83 -23.85
C ILE A 121 7.74 -54.01 -25.37
N GLY A 122 6.51 -53.97 -25.89
CA GLY A 122 6.21 -54.24 -27.29
C GLY A 122 5.84 -55.69 -27.62
N GLU A 123 5.61 -56.55 -26.61
CA GLU A 123 5.06 -57.92 -26.77
C GLU A 123 3.83 -58.16 -25.87
N ILE A 124 2.82 -58.88 -26.35
CA ILE A 124 1.57 -59.19 -25.61
C ILE A 124 1.39 -60.70 -25.40
N TRP A 125 0.72 -61.09 -24.31
CA TRP A 125 0.37 -62.47 -23.95
C TRP A 125 -0.77 -63.00 -24.82
N SER A 126 -0.80 -64.32 -25.02
CA SER A 126 -1.91 -65.01 -25.68
C SER A 126 -2.24 -66.31 -24.98
N GLN A 127 -3.40 -66.36 -24.30
CA GLN A 127 -3.84 -67.51 -23.52
C GLN A 127 -3.94 -68.81 -24.33
N ARG A 128 -4.32 -68.71 -25.61
CA ARG A 128 -4.36 -69.84 -26.55
C ARG A 128 -2.98 -70.45 -26.82
N ASN A 129 -1.92 -69.64 -26.74
CA ASN A 129 -0.57 -70.00 -27.16
C ASN A 129 0.42 -70.14 -25.98
N GLY A 130 0.11 -69.59 -24.81
CA GLY A 130 0.96 -69.64 -23.61
C GLY A 130 2.28 -68.88 -23.74
N ALA A 131 2.31 -67.79 -24.51
CA ALA A 131 3.53 -67.03 -24.78
C ALA A 131 3.28 -65.54 -25.07
N CYS A 132 4.33 -64.73 -24.89
CA CYS A 132 4.43 -63.34 -25.34
C CYS A 132 4.83 -63.27 -26.83
N LEU A 133 4.26 -62.31 -27.58
CA LEU A 133 4.56 -62.10 -29.01
C LEU A 133 4.49 -60.61 -29.38
N PRO A 134 5.32 -60.09 -30.33
CA PRO A 134 5.36 -58.67 -30.69
C PRO A 134 4.00 -58.07 -31.09
N GLY A 135 3.62 -56.96 -30.45
CA GLY A 135 2.34 -56.29 -30.62
C GLY A 135 2.25 -54.95 -29.90
N SER A 136 1.27 -54.12 -30.26
CA SER A 136 0.96 -52.89 -29.52
C SER A 136 0.28 -53.28 -28.20
N TRP A 137 0.74 -52.68 -27.11
CA TRP A 137 0.10 -52.78 -25.81
C TRP A 137 -1.22 -52.00 -25.79
N ASP A 138 -1.30 -50.91 -26.55
CA ASP A 138 -2.42 -49.98 -26.62
C ASP A 138 -3.62 -50.55 -27.40
N THR A 139 -3.39 -51.31 -28.48
CA THR A 139 -4.46 -51.94 -29.27
C THR A 139 -4.66 -53.42 -28.98
N CYS A 140 -3.72 -54.07 -28.26
CA CYS A 140 -3.65 -55.52 -28.10
C CYS A 140 -3.56 -56.31 -29.42
N GLU A 141 -3.07 -55.69 -30.50
CA GLU A 141 -2.86 -56.34 -31.80
C GLU A 141 -1.39 -56.68 -32.06
N LEU A 142 -1.14 -57.84 -32.69
CA LEU A 142 0.21 -58.33 -33.00
C LEU A 142 0.81 -57.64 -34.24
N LEU A 143 2.05 -57.13 -34.10
CA LEU A 143 2.70 -56.28 -35.10
C LEU A 143 3.33 -57.11 -36.24
N ASN A 144 2.73 -57.04 -37.43
CA ASN A 144 3.14 -57.90 -38.55
C ASN A 144 4.34 -57.35 -39.34
N MET A 145 5.55 -57.66 -38.87
CA MET A 145 6.85 -57.25 -39.44
C MET A 145 7.06 -57.54 -40.94
N LYS A 146 6.19 -58.33 -41.60
CA LYS A 146 6.31 -58.65 -43.04
C LYS A 146 5.85 -57.52 -43.99
N THR A 147 5.11 -56.52 -43.51
CA THR A 147 4.46 -55.51 -44.39
C THR A 147 5.01 -54.09 -44.24
N VAL A 148 5.79 -53.78 -43.19
CA VAL A 148 6.16 -52.41 -42.76
C VAL A 148 6.78 -51.52 -43.86
N CYS A 149 7.72 -52.04 -44.66
CA CYS A 149 8.35 -51.28 -45.76
C CYS A 149 7.71 -51.54 -47.14
N GLN A 150 6.63 -52.31 -47.27
CA GLN A 150 6.00 -52.55 -48.57
C GLN A 150 5.33 -51.29 -49.09
N GLY A 151 5.65 -50.90 -50.34
CA GLY A 151 5.09 -49.71 -50.99
C GLY A 151 5.65 -48.37 -50.53
N ARG A 152 6.63 -48.34 -49.61
CA ARG A 152 7.32 -47.11 -49.16
C ARG A 152 8.67 -46.95 -49.89
N PRO A 153 9.10 -45.71 -50.22
CA PRO A 153 10.40 -45.45 -50.81
C PRO A 153 11.54 -45.64 -49.78
N ASP A 154 12.76 -45.85 -50.29
CA ASP A 154 13.97 -46.00 -49.48
C ASP A 154 14.25 -44.74 -48.65
N GLY A 155 14.52 -44.93 -47.35
CA GLY A 155 14.67 -43.84 -46.39
C GLY A 155 14.74 -44.31 -44.94
N ALA A 156 14.87 -43.35 -44.03
CA ALA A 156 14.84 -43.57 -42.59
C ALA A 156 13.47 -43.17 -42.02
N LEU A 157 12.85 -44.08 -41.28
CA LEU A 157 11.60 -43.90 -40.54
C LEU A 157 11.93 -43.97 -39.04
N THR A 158 11.14 -43.32 -38.18
CA THR A 158 11.24 -43.50 -36.73
C THR A 158 11.06 -44.98 -36.35
N TYR A 159 11.80 -45.43 -35.33
CA TYR A 159 11.48 -46.70 -34.69
C TYR A 159 10.31 -46.47 -33.70
N PRO A 160 9.29 -47.37 -33.62
CA PRO A 160 8.01 -47.01 -33.00
C PRO A 160 8.05 -46.64 -31.51
N THR A 161 8.97 -47.22 -30.75
CA THR A 161 9.01 -47.11 -29.28
C THR A 161 10.38 -46.72 -28.72
N ASP A 162 11.32 -46.30 -29.57
CA ASP A 162 12.71 -46.02 -29.19
C ASP A 162 13.33 -44.99 -30.16
N CYS A 163 13.35 -43.72 -29.74
CA CYS A 163 13.92 -42.63 -30.54
C CYS A 163 15.45 -42.59 -30.57
N THR A 164 16.13 -43.43 -29.79
CA THR A 164 17.57 -43.70 -29.98
C THR A 164 17.80 -44.64 -31.16
N ARG A 165 16.73 -45.10 -31.84
CA ARG A 165 16.76 -45.95 -33.03
C ARG A 165 15.92 -45.41 -34.18
N TYR A 166 16.24 -45.87 -35.38
CA TYR A 166 15.42 -45.65 -36.57
C TYR A 166 15.37 -46.90 -37.47
N LEU A 167 14.26 -47.02 -38.20
CA LEU A 167 14.03 -48.06 -39.20
C LEU A 167 14.44 -47.54 -40.57
N ARG A 168 15.57 -48.04 -41.10
CA ARG A 168 15.97 -47.77 -42.48
C ARG A 168 15.33 -48.79 -43.42
N CYS A 169 14.34 -48.35 -44.20
CA CYS A 169 13.82 -49.12 -45.33
C CYS A 169 14.79 -49.02 -46.51
N ALA A 170 15.18 -50.15 -47.09
CA ALA A 170 15.96 -50.20 -48.33
C ALA A 170 15.41 -51.31 -49.25
N ASN A 171 15.08 -50.96 -50.50
CA ASN A 171 14.43 -51.82 -51.49
C ASN A 171 13.20 -52.59 -50.92
N GLY A 172 12.42 -51.93 -50.06
CA GLY A 172 11.25 -52.51 -49.40
C GLY A 172 11.54 -53.48 -48.23
N GLN A 173 12.79 -53.61 -47.77
CA GLN A 173 13.15 -54.36 -46.56
C GLN A 173 13.49 -53.42 -45.38
N PRO A 174 12.97 -53.69 -44.16
CA PRO A 174 13.33 -52.93 -42.96
C PRO A 174 14.69 -53.37 -42.38
N SER A 175 15.41 -52.42 -41.80
CA SER A 175 16.60 -52.64 -40.97
C SER A 175 16.63 -51.64 -39.82
N ILE A 176 17.05 -52.06 -38.62
CA ILE A 176 17.13 -51.21 -37.41
C ILE A 176 18.54 -50.61 -37.33
N VAL A 177 18.65 -49.34 -36.93
CA VAL A 177 19.92 -48.62 -36.76
C VAL A 177 19.84 -47.73 -35.51
N ASP A 178 20.87 -47.77 -34.66
CA ASP A 178 20.99 -46.95 -33.44
C ASP A 178 21.62 -45.56 -33.72
N CYS A 179 21.29 -44.56 -32.90
CA CYS A 179 21.90 -43.23 -32.85
C CYS A 179 23.07 -43.15 -31.85
N PRO A 180 23.92 -42.10 -31.90
CA PRO A 180 24.94 -41.82 -30.88
C PRO A 180 24.37 -41.59 -29.47
N ARG A 181 25.14 -41.90 -28.42
CA ARG A 181 24.77 -41.66 -27.01
C ARG A 181 24.54 -40.16 -26.77
N GLY A 182 23.38 -39.79 -26.25
CA GLY A 182 22.93 -38.39 -26.07
C GLY A 182 22.26 -37.75 -27.31
N GLU A 183 22.00 -38.51 -28.38
CA GLU A 183 21.29 -38.03 -29.57
C GLU A 183 19.99 -38.82 -29.83
N VAL A 184 19.00 -38.14 -30.39
CA VAL A 184 17.69 -38.70 -30.79
C VAL A 184 17.48 -38.55 -32.29
N PHE A 185 16.78 -39.50 -32.92
CA PHE A 185 16.57 -39.47 -34.38
C PHE A 185 15.47 -38.48 -34.79
N GLU A 186 15.84 -37.40 -35.50
CA GLU A 186 14.90 -36.47 -36.09
C GLU A 186 14.49 -36.88 -37.50
N ALA A 187 13.23 -37.29 -37.67
CA ALA A 187 12.64 -37.64 -38.96
C ALA A 187 12.62 -36.51 -39.99
N VAL A 188 12.58 -35.24 -39.55
CA VAL A 188 12.47 -34.06 -40.43
C VAL A 188 13.80 -33.75 -41.13
N THR A 189 14.93 -33.91 -40.43
CA THR A 189 16.28 -33.71 -41.00
C THR A 189 16.94 -35.02 -41.44
N GLY A 190 16.39 -36.16 -41.05
CA GLY A 190 16.89 -37.50 -41.37
C GLY A 190 18.19 -37.83 -40.63
N ARG A 191 18.40 -37.28 -39.43
CA ARG A 191 19.65 -37.35 -38.67
C ARG A 191 19.40 -37.51 -37.18
N CYS A 192 20.36 -38.13 -36.50
CA CYS A 192 20.49 -38.02 -35.05
C CYS A 192 20.89 -36.58 -34.69
N VAL A 193 20.31 -36.04 -33.63
CA VAL A 193 20.52 -34.67 -33.14
C VAL A 193 20.51 -34.66 -31.62
N VAL A 194 21.27 -33.74 -31.01
CA VAL A 194 21.38 -33.67 -29.54
C VAL A 194 20.02 -33.36 -28.91
N GLY A 195 19.62 -34.21 -27.98
CA GLY A 195 18.27 -34.23 -27.43
C GLY A 195 18.19 -35.05 -26.15
N ASN A 196 17.10 -34.88 -25.42
CA ASN A 196 16.85 -35.70 -24.24
C ASN A 196 16.38 -37.09 -24.69
N THR A 197 17.16 -38.14 -24.36
CA THR A 197 16.99 -39.51 -24.89
C THR A 197 15.87 -40.30 -24.21
N GLU A 198 15.32 -39.83 -23.09
CA GLU A 198 14.18 -40.43 -22.39
C GLU A 198 12.84 -39.86 -22.87
N THR A 199 12.81 -38.57 -23.18
CA THR A 199 11.61 -37.83 -23.66
C THR A 199 11.56 -37.69 -25.17
N CYS A 200 12.63 -38.07 -25.89
CA CYS A 200 12.78 -37.95 -27.33
C CYS A 200 12.74 -36.51 -27.88
N THR A 201 13.08 -35.51 -27.05
CA THR A 201 12.93 -34.08 -27.38
C THR A 201 14.23 -33.40 -27.83
N ARG A 202 14.14 -32.45 -28.75
CA ARG A 202 15.27 -31.61 -29.21
C ARG A 202 15.50 -30.41 -28.29
N ILE A 203 16.77 -30.01 -28.13
CA ILE A 203 17.25 -29.06 -27.11
C ILE A 203 17.33 -27.58 -27.61
N ASP A 204 16.90 -27.30 -28.85
CA ASP A 204 16.98 -26.02 -29.57
C ASP A 204 16.48 -24.75 -28.85
N SER A 205 15.72 -24.87 -27.76
CA SER A 205 15.16 -23.74 -27.00
C SER A 205 15.90 -23.39 -25.71
N ILE A 206 16.79 -24.26 -25.19
CA ILE A 206 17.33 -24.15 -23.83
C ILE A 206 18.10 -22.83 -23.57
N CYS A 207 18.76 -22.26 -24.58
CA CYS A 207 19.50 -21.01 -24.45
C CYS A 207 18.66 -19.73 -24.68
N ARG A 208 17.34 -19.83 -24.89
CA ARG A 208 16.50 -18.67 -25.21
C ARG A 208 16.17 -17.83 -23.96
N GLY A 209 16.86 -16.68 -23.82
CA GLY A 209 16.72 -15.79 -22.67
C GLY A 209 17.72 -16.07 -21.54
N VAL A 210 18.62 -17.04 -21.76
CA VAL A 210 19.80 -17.27 -20.92
C VAL A 210 20.90 -16.28 -21.35
N VAL A 211 21.77 -15.88 -20.41
CA VAL A 211 22.88 -14.95 -20.70
C VAL A 211 23.94 -15.65 -21.57
N ASP A 212 24.49 -14.93 -22.55
CA ASP A 212 25.56 -15.45 -23.39
C ASP A 212 26.81 -15.78 -22.56
N GLY A 213 27.30 -17.02 -22.69
CA GLY A 213 28.40 -17.57 -21.90
C GLY A 213 27.99 -18.56 -20.81
N THR A 214 26.69 -18.68 -20.48
CA THR A 214 26.22 -19.68 -19.50
C THR A 214 26.43 -21.12 -20.02
N VAL A 215 26.80 -22.00 -19.09
CA VAL A 215 26.95 -23.46 -19.27
C VAL A 215 25.84 -24.19 -18.53
N LEU A 216 25.22 -25.18 -19.17
CA LEU A 216 24.10 -25.95 -18.62
C LEU A 216 24.39 -27.46 -18.74
N ALA A 217 23.83 -28.27 -17.85
CA ALA A 217 23.97 -29.73 -17.91
C ALA A 217 23.26 -30.30 -19.15
N HIS A 218 23.85 -31.32 -19.77
CA HIS A 218 23.13 -32.10 -20.78
C HIS A 218 22.07 -32.99 -20.10
N PRO A 219 20.81 -33.07 -20.59
CA PRO A 219 19.71 -33.65 -19.82
C PRO A 219 19.86 -35.13 -19.39
N ASN A 220 20.63 -35.94 -20.13
CA ASN A 220 20.80 -37.39 -19.86
C ASN A 220 22.27 -37.84 -19.83
N GLU A 221 23.24 -36.92 -19.92
CA GLU A 221 24.68 -37.28 -19.99
C GLU A 221 25.51 -36.32 -19.16
N CYS A 222 25.85 -36.69 -17.92
CA CYS A 222 26.62 -35.82 -17.02
C CYS A 222 28.07 -35.59 -17.47
N ASP A 223 28.60 -36.39 -18.41
CA ASP A 223 29.87 -36.14 -19.11
C ASP A 223 29.78 -35.03 -20.17
N SER A 224 28.60 -34.42 -20.35
CA SER A 224 28.29 -33.50 -21.44
C SER A 224 27.60 -32.23 -20.94
N TYR A 225 27.82 -31.12 -21.64
CA TYR A 225 27.27 -29.81 -21.29
C TYR A 225 26.87 -28.99 -22.52
N ILE A 226 25.90 -28.10 -22.32
CA ILE A 226 25.40 -27.16 -23.33
C ILE A 226 26.01 -25.80 -23.02
N SER A 227 26.65 -25.15 -24.00
CA SER A 227 27.06 -23.74 -23.91
C SER A 227 26.13 -22.85 -24.72
N CYS A 228 25.72 -21.73 -24.12
CA CYS A 228 24.80 -20.76 -24.71
C CYS A 228 25.55 -19.56 -25.30
N GLN A 229 25.32 -19.27 -26.59
CA GLN A 229 25.89 -18.08 -27.24
C GLN A 229 24.99 -17.58 -28.39
N GLY A 230 24.62 -16.30 -28.40
CA GLY A 230 23.62 -15.74 -29.32
C GLY A 230 22.24 -16.38 -29.18
N GLY A 231 21.94 -16.98 -28.02
CA GLY A 231 20.77 -17.84 -27.82
C GLY A 231 20.81 -19.21 -28.53
N ILE A 232 21.97 -19.62 -29.07
CA ILE A 232 22.19 -20.92 -29.71
C ILE A 232 22.77 -21.91 -28.69
N SER A 233 22.20 -23.12 -28.65
CA SER A 233 22.67 -24.24 -27.83
C SER A 233 23.77 -25.04 -28.54
N ASN A 234 25.00 -25.06 -28.00
CA ASN A 234 26.08 -25.93 -28.51
C ASN A 234 26.41 -27.02 -27.47
N ALA A 235 26.32 -28.29 -27.85
CA ALA A 235 26.67 -29.40 -26.96
C ALA A 235 28.15 -29.77 -27.07
N ASN A 236 28.80 -29.97 -25.92
CA ASN A 236 30.22 -30.28 -25.79
C ASN A 236 30.38 -31.42 -24.77
N LYS A 237 31.39 -32.29 -24.96
CA LYS A 237 31.79 -33.25 -23.92
C LYS A 237 32.84 -32.65 -22.98
N CYS A 238 32.78 -33.05 -21.72
CA CYS A 238 33.85 -32.88 -20.76
C CYS A 238 35.09 -33.71 -21.16
N PRO A 239 36.28 -33.35 -20.64
CA PRO A 239 37.47 -34.19 -20.74
C PRO A 239 37.24 -35.60 -20.19
N THR A 240 37.99 -36.58 -20.70
CA THR A 240 37.79 -38.00 -20.37
C THR A 240 37.97 -38.28 -18.87
N GLY A 241 36.90 -38.66 -18.18
CA GLY A 241 36.88 -38.88 -16.72
C GLY A 241 36.51 -37.64 -15.90
N GLU A 242 35.94 -36.62 -16.53
CA GLU A 242 35.31 -35.47 -15.88
C GLU A 242 33.81 -35.39 -16.24
N ILE A 243 33.01 -34.87 -15.31
CA ILE A 243 31.56 -34.63 -15.44
C ILE A 243 31.24 -33.18 -15.06
N LEU A 244 30.16 -32.60 -15.60
CA LEU A 244 29.83 -31.19 -15.36
C LEU A 244 29.35 -30.95 -13.92
N ASN A 245 30.01 -30.03 -13.22
CA ASN A 245 29.43 -29.35 -12.07
C ASN A 245 28.65 -28.11 -12.56
N ALA A 246 27.32 -28.20 -12.59
CA ALA A 246 26.46 -27.15 -13.13
C ALA A 246 26.50 -25.86 -12.30
N GLN A 247 26.55 -25.97 -10.96
CA GLN A 247 26.63 -24.81 -10.05
C GLN A 247 27.91 -24.00 -10.27
N ALA A 248 29.04 -24.67 -10.50
CA ALA A 248 30.34 -24.03 -10.71
C ALA A 248 30.70 -23.80 -12.19
N GLN A 249 29.81 -24.15 -13.14
CA GLN A 249 29.95 -23.89 -14.58
C GLN A 249 31.17 -24.55 -15.26
N PHE A 250 31.65 -25.71 -14.79
CA PHE A 250 32.82 -26.39 -15.36
C PHE A 250 32.85 -27.91 -15.12
N CYS A 251 33.68 -28.65 -15.86
CA CYS A 251 33.88 -30.10 -15.72
C CYS A 251 34.87 -30.45 -14.59
N ALA A 252 34.53 -31.41 -13.73
CA ALA A 252 35.35 -31.87 -12.61
C ALA A 252 35.49 -33.41 -12.59
N PRO A 253 36.56 -33.99 -12.02
CA PRO A 253 36.81 -35.43 -12.08
C PRO A 253 35.67 -36.25 -11.45
N GLY A 254 35.11 -37.19 -12.21
CA GLY A 254 33.97 -37.99 -11.79
C GLY A 254 33.63 -39.13 -12.74
N ASN A 255 32.73 -40.00 -12.30
CA ASN A 255 32.30 -41.17 -13.05
C ASN A 255 31.14 -40.82 -14.01
N PRO A 256 31.30 -40.92 -15.34
CA PRO A 256 30.24 -40.59 -16.29
C PRO A 256 29.06 -41.58 -16.27
N ASP A 257 29.22 -42.78 -15.74
CA ASP A 257 28.15 -43.80 -15.68
C ASP A 257 27.40 -43.84 -14.33
N THR A 258 27.88 -43.16 -13.28
CA THR A 258 27.10 -42.93 -12.03
C THR A 258 26.84 -41.46 -11.72
N CYS A 259 27.42 -40.53 -12.49
CA CYS A 259 27.36 -39.08 -12.27
C CYS A 259 27.87 -38.61 -10.90
N GLU A 260 28.75 -39.39 -10.27
CA GLU A 260 29.37 -39.07 -8.98
C GLU A 260 30.77 -38.47 -9.15
N PHE A 261 31.06 -37.38 -8.46
CA PHE A 261 32.41 -36.78 -8.41
C PHE A 261 33.39 -37.64 -7.61
N TYR A 262 34.64 -37.75 -8.07
CA TYR A 262 35.66 -38.52 -7.37
C TYR A 262 36.14 -37.80 -6.09
N PRO A 263 36.31 -38.53 -4.96
CA PRO A 263 36.80 -37.91 -3.73
C PRO A 263 38.25 -37.42 -3.86
N LEU A 264 38.63 -36.47 -3.00
CA LEU A 264 39.94 -35.81 -2.96
C LEU A 264 41.14 -36.78 -3.11
N THR A 265 41.09 -37.92 -2.40
CA THR A 265 42.15 -38.94 -2.40
C THR A 265 42.33 -39.71 -3.72
N THR A 266 41.42 -39.54 -4.68
CA THR A 266 41.44 -40.22 -5.98
C THR A 266 41.35 -39.27 -7.18
N MET A 267 40.82 -38.05 -7.04
CA MET A 267 40.53 -37.14 -8.17
C MET A 267 41.74 -36.89 -9.09
N CYS A 268 42.97 -36.86 -8.54
CA CYS A 268 44.17 -36.52 -9.29
C CYS A 268 44.86 -37.72 -9.97
N ARG A 269 44.44 -38.97 -9.71
CA ARG A 269 45.24 -40.19 -10.06
C ARG A 269 45.61 -40.31 -11.54
N ASN A 270 44.76 -39.84 -12.43
CA ASN A 270 44.96 -39.87 -13.89
C ASN A 270 45.08 -38.47 -14.52
N MET A 271 45.11 -37.40 -13.71
CA MET A 271 45.02 -36.02 -14.19
C MET A 271 46.41 -35.37 -14.40
N THR A 272 46.45 -34.35 -15.25
CA THR A 272 47.69 -33.66 -15.60
C THR A 272 48.23 -32.84 -14.43
N SER A 273 49.56 -32.89 -14.24
CA SER A 273 50.23 -32.12 -13.19
C SER A 273 50.07 -30.62 -13.46
N GLY A 274 49.60 -29.86 -12.46
CA GLY A 274 49.19 -28.46 -12.56
C GLY A 274 47.70 -28.22 -12.82
N ALA A 275 46.86 -29.27 -12.87
CA ALA A 275 45.41 -29.10 -12.88
C ALA A 275 44.89 -28.53 -11.54
N ILE A 276 43.83 -27.71 -11.59
CA ILE A 276 43.21 -27.04 -10.44
C ILE A 276 41.71 -27.33 -10.46
N TYR A 277 41.19 -27.84 -9.34
CA TYR A 277 39.78 -28.18 -9.16
C TYR A 277 39.26 -27.63 -7.82
N PRO A 278 38.11 -26.94 -7.75
CA PRO A 278 37.49 -26.52 -6.49
C PRO A 278 37.06 -27.73 -5.64
N LEU A 279 36.93 -27.53 -4.32
CA LEU A 279 36.34 -28.54 -3.45
C LEU A 279 34.80 -28.44 -3.49
N SER A 280 34.13 -29.59 -3.58
CA SER A 280 32.66 -29.69 -3.69
C SER A 280 31.89 -29.23 -2.45
N ASN A 281 32.58 -28.86 -1.37
CA ASN A 281 32.02 -28.41 -0.10
C ASN A 281 32.64 -27.10 0.45
N ASP A 282 33.56 -26.46 -0.29
CA ASP A 282 34.16 -25.17 0.10
C ASP A 282 34.74 -24.47 -1.14
N CYS A 283 34.01 -23.49 -1.68
CA CYS A 283 34.43 -22.70 -2.84
C CYS A 283 35.57 -21.70 -2.56
N THR A 284 35.97 -21.50 -1.29
CA THR A 284 37.22 -20.80 -0.93
C THR A 284 38.44 -21.70 -1.06
N GLN A 285 38.26 -23.01 -1.29
CA GLN A 285 39.33 -23.99 -1.38
C GLN A 285 39.38 -24.71 -2.74
N PHE A 286 40.59 -25.06 -3.15
CA PHE A 286 40.84 -25.81 -4.37
C PHE A 286 41.97 -26.82 -4.20
N ALA A 287 41.84 -27.97 -4.84
CA ALA A 287 42.89 -28.96 -4.98
C ALA A 287 43.74 -28.63 -6.22
N VAL A 288 45.06 -28.59 -6.03
CA VAL A 288 46.05 -28.61 -7.12
C VAL A 288 46.56 -30.03 -7.25
N CYS A 289 46.43 -30.62 -8.44
CA CYS A 289 46.98 -31.93 -8.74
C CYS A 289 48.46 -31.84 -9.11
N ASN A 290 49.32 -32.52 -8.37
CA ASN A 290 50.76 -32.60 -8.60
C ASN A 290 51.17 -34.07 -8.75
N SER A 291 51.56 -34.48 -9.96
CA SER A 291 52.07 -35.83 -10.27
C SER A 291 51.21 -37.00 -9.78
N GLY A 292 49.88 -36.82 -9.70
CA GLY A 292 48.92 -37.83 -9.23
C GLY A 292 48.39 -37.61 -7.80
N GLU A 293 49.05 -36.77 -6.99
CA GLU A 293 48.59 -36.38 -5.64
C GLU A 293 47.79 -35.08 -5.65
N SER A 294 46.83 -34.96 -4.73
CA SER A 294 46.01 -33.77 -4.50
C SER A 294 46.55 -32.92 -3.35
N SER A 295 46.77 -31.62 -3.58
CA SER A 295 47.20 -30.66 -2.55
C SER A 295 46.20 -29.52 -2.40
N THR A 296 45.60 -29.35 -1.22
CA THR A 296 44.60 -28.30 -0.95
C THR A 296 45.23 -26.94 -0.73
N MET A 297 44.66 -25.93 -1.38
CA MET A 297 45.01 -24.51 -1.32
C MET A 297 43.75 -23.67 -1.02
N LYS A 298 43.95 -22.45 -0.51
CA LYS A 298 42.88 -21.48 -0.23
C LYS A 298 43.00 -20.27 -1.15
N CYS A 299 41.87 -19.71 -1.55
CA CYS A 299 41.81 -18.39 -2.17
C CYS A 299 42.12 -17.26 -1.16
N PRO A 300 42.50 -16.06 -1.64
CA PRO A 300 42.57 -14.86 -0.82
C PRO A 300 41.25 -14.56 -0.10
N ILE A 301 41.31 -13.86 1.03
CA ILE A 301 40.13 -13.55 1.84
C ILE A 301 39.12 -12.70 1.05
N GLY A 302 37.84 -13.08 1.09
CA GLY A 302 36.77 -12.49 0.27
C GLY A 302 36.75 -12.92 -1.20
N GLN A 303 37.48 -13.99 -1.57
CA GLN A 303 37.48 -14.55 -2.92
C GLN A 303 37.16 -16.04 -2.91
N ILE A 304 36.51 -16.48 -3.99
CA ILE A 304 36.17 -17.87 -4.30
C ILE A 304 36.83 -18.28 -5.62
N LEU A 305 37.01 -19.58 -5.87
CA LEU A 305 37.63 -20.04 -7.10
C LEU A 305 36.68 -19.91 -8.31
N HIS A 306 37.00 -19.02 -9.25
CA HIS A 306 36.42 -19.04 -10.58
C HIS A 306 37.10 -20.13 -11.41
N ALA A 307 36.57 -21.35 -11.32
CA ALA A 307 37.14 -22.55 -11.93
C ALA A 307 37.43 -22.42 -13.45
N PRO A 308 36.58 -21.78 -14.28
CA PRO A 308 36.86 -21.60 -15.72
C PRO A 308 38.13 -20.80 -16.02
N SER A 309 38.48 -19.78 -15.22
CA SER A 309 39.74 -19.04 -15.35
C SER A 309 40.88 -19.57 -14.48
N ARG A 310 40.59 -20.58 -13.63
CA ARG A 310 41.50 -21.13 -12.61
C ARG A 310 42.11 -20.06 -11.70
N SER A 311 41.37 -18.98 -11.44
CA SER A 311 41.79 -17.86 -10.60
C SER A 311 40.76 -17.58 -9.51
N CYS A 312 41.21 -17.06 -8.37
CA CYS A 312 40.30 -16.55 -7.36
C CYS A 312 39.70 -15.21 -7.81
N ARG A 313 38.39 -15.02 -7.61
CA ARG A 313 37.65 -13.79 -7.95
C ARG A 313 36.72 -13.40 -6.78
N PRO A 314 36.33 -12.13 -6.63
CA PRO A 314 35.44 -11.70 -5.55
C PRO A 314 34.11 -12.48 -5.55
N GLY A 315 33.69 -12.96 -4.38
CA GLY A 315 32.45 -13.71 -4.26
C GLY A 315 32.04 -13.98 -2.81
N ASN A 316 30.76 -14.29 -2.63
CA ASN A 316 30.22 -14.68 -1.33
C ASN A 316 30.80 -16.04 -0.93
N THR A 317 31.43 -16.11 0.25
CA THR A 317 32.10 -17.34 0.73
C THR A 317 31.15 -18.36 1.37
N GLU A 318 29.85 -18.04 1.47
CA GLU A 318 28.82 -18.95 1.98
C GLU A 318 27.90 -19.47 0.86
N THR A 319 27.43 -18.60 -0.03
CA THR A 319 26.57 -19.01 -1.17
C THR A 319 27.38 -19.42 -2.42
N CYS A 320 28.68 -19.13 -2.45
CA CYS A 320 29.58 -19.37 -3.59
C CYS A 320 29.21 -18.60 -4.87
N GLU A 321 28.48 -17.50 -4.74
CA GLU A 321 28.10 -16.61 -5.84
C GLU A 321 29.18 -15.55 -6.12
N PHE A 322 29.45 -15.27 -7.40
CA PHE A 322 30.35 -14.19 -7.82
C PHE A 322 29.66 -12.83 -7.70
N ILE A 323 30.38 -11.84 -7.16
CA ILE A 323 29.82 -10.50 -6.85
C ILE A 323 30.34 -9.40 -7.79
N GLU A 324 30.68 -9.80 -9.01
CA GLU A 324 31.49 -9.01 -9.97
C GLU A 324 30.83 -7.71 -10.45
N SER A 325 29.50 -7.60 -10.37
CA SER A 325 28.74 -6.40 -10.73
C SER A 325 28.51 -5.42 -9.58
N VAL A 326 28.92 -5.74 -8.35
CA VAL A 326 28.59 -4.94 -7.14
C VAL A 326 29.08 -3.48 -7.21
N CYS A 327 30.14 -3.20 -7.97
CA CYS A 327 30.66 -1.84 -8.19
C CYS A 327 30.26 -1.21 -9.52
N GLN A 328 29.45 -1.89 -10.35
CA GLN A 328 29.24 -1.52 -11.76
C GLN A 328 28.39 -0.25 -11.95
N ASP A 329 27.45 0.01 -11.04
CA ASP A 329 26.63 1.24 -10.97
C ASP A 329 26.97 2.11 -9.75
N GLN A 330 28.09 1.86 -9.06
CA GLN A 330 28.46 2.54 -7.81
C GLN A 330 29.48 3.66 -8.06
N PRO A 331 29.35 4.84 -7.40
CA PRO A 331 30.32 5.91 -7.54
C PRO A 331 31.67 5.55 -6.90
N ASP A 332 32.74 6.12 -7.46
CA ASP A 332 34.12 5.90 -7.01
C ASP A 332 34.32 6.31 -5.55
N GLY A 333 34.88 5.39 -4.76
CA GLY A 333 35.08 5.53 -3.33
C GLY A 333 34.01 4.86 -2.46
N THR A 334 32.89 4.38 -3.04
CA THR A 334 31.84 3.66 -2.30
C THR A 334 32.40 2.47 -1.52
N VAL A 335 31.97 2.32 -0.27
CA VAL A 335 32.36 1.22 0.63
C VAL A 335 31.13 0.37 0.98
N ILE A 336 31.25 -0.94 0.79
CA ILE A 336 30.16 -1.93 0.89
C ILE A 336 30.63 -3.08 1.80
N ALA A 337 29.75 -3.60 2.66
CA ALA A 337 30.06 -4.75 3.50
C ALA A 337 30.32 -6.01 2.65
N HIS A 338 31.29 -6.84 3.03
CA HIS A 338 31.45 -8.15 2.39
C HIS A 338 30.30 -9.08 2.82
N PRO A 339 29.59 -9.76 1.90
CA PRO A 339 28.36 -10.50 2.21
C PRO A 339 28.47 -11.50 3.37
N SER A 340 29.64 -12.12 3.53
CA SER A 340 29.92 -13.20 4.49
C SER A 340 31.09 -12.92 5.47
N LEU A 341 31.67 -11.72 5.49
CA LEU A 341 32.92 -11.46 6.25
C LEU A 341 32.95 -10.05 6.87
N CYS A 342 32.44 -9.89 8.09
CA CYS A 342 32.24 -8.58 8.71
C CYS A 342 33.53 -7.76 8.99
N GLY A 343 34.69 -8.40 9.04
CA GLY A 343 36.00 -7.72 9.10
C GLY A 343 36.58 -7.27 7.74
N ILE A 344 35.83 -7.51 6.65
CA ILE A 344 36.21 -7.28 5.26
C ILE A 344 35.17 -6.37 4.60
N PHE A 345 35.61 -5.50 3.70
CA PHE A 345 34.75 -4.63 2.92
C PHE A 345 35.22 -4.55 1.46
N ILE A 346 34.27 -4.22 0.60
CA ILE A 346 34.47 -3.93 -0.80
C ILE A 346 34.57 -2.41 -0.94
N SER A 347 35.54 -1.94 -1.71
CA SER A 347 35.72 -0.54 -2.06
C SER A 347 35.71 -0.41 -3.58
N CYS A 348 34.78 0.39 -4.11
CA CYS A 348 34.64 0.58 -5.56
C CYS A 348 35.61 1.67 -6.05
N GLN A 349 36.37 1.39 -7.12
CA GLN A 349 37.34 2.34 -7.68
C GLN A 349 37.46 2.15 -9.20
N ALA A 350 37.10 3.17 -9.99
CA ALA A 350 36.90 3.10 -11.43
C ALA A 350 35.97 1.93 -11.88
N GLY A 351 34.95 1.62 -11.06
CA GLY A 351 34.07 0.46 -11.22
C GLY A 351 34.66 -0.89 -10.81
N GLU A 352 35.96 -0.98 -10.52
CA GLU A 352 36.63 -2.22 -10.07
C GLU A 352 36.40 -2.51 -8.58
N ILE A 353 36.42 -3.80 -8.22
CA ILE A 353 36.18 -4.30 -6.86
C ILE A 353 37.51 -4.43 -6.10
N MET A 354 37.78 -3.48 -5.19
CA MET A 354 38.92 -3.54 -4.28
C MET A 354 38.51 -4.13 -2.92
N ILE A 355 38.77 -5.42 -2.71
CA ILE A 355 38.60 -6.06 -1.40
C ILE A 355 39.64 -5.50 -0.42
N ARG A 356 39.19 -5.06 0.76
CA ARG A 356 40.02 -4.49 1.83
C ARG A 356 39.61 -5.08 3.18
N SER A 357 40.56 -5.21 4.09
CA SER A 357 40.30 -5.59 5.49
C SER A 357 40.27 -4.38 6.41
N CYS A 358 39.43 -4.43 7.44
CA CYS A 358 39.49 -3.46 8.52
C CYS A 358 40.76 -3.64 9.37
N PRO A 359 41.38 -2.54 9.86
CA PRO A 359 42.56 -2.62 10.71
C PRO A 359 42.21 -3.21 12.09
N ASN A 360 43.22 -3.66 12.84
CA ASN A 360 43.10 -4.10 14.24
C ASN A 360 42.06 -5.20 14.56
N ARG A 361 41.47 -5.86 13.55
CA ARG A 361 40.28 -6.75 13.65
C ARG A 361 38.96 -6.03 13.97
N GLU A 362 38.90 -4.73 13.69
CA GLU A 362 37.64 -3.97 13.60
C GLU A 362 36.71 -4.60 12.55
N ILE A 363 35.42 -4.28 12.62
CA ILE A 363 34.40 -4.69 11.64
C ILE A 363 33.82 -3.46 10.94
N LEU A 364 33.39 -3.60 9.67
CA LEU A 364 32.76 -2.49 8.97
C LEU A 364 31.39 -2.20 9.58
N ARG A 365 31.16 -0.95 10.00
CA ARG A 365 29.82 -0.44 10.31
C ARG A 365 29.22 0.13 9.00
N PRO A 366 28.27 -0.55 8.33
CA PRO A 366 27.93 -0.23 6.93
C PRO A 366 27.20 1.10 6.77
N ASP A 367 26.42 1.48 7.77
CA ASP A 367 25.69 2.75 7.90
C ASP A 367 26.59 4.00 7.89
N THR A 368 27.81 3.88 8.40
CA THR A 368 28.80 4.97 8.52
C THR A 368 30.02 4.75 7.63
N GLN A 369 30.07 3.64 6.87
CA GLN A 369 31.16 3.25 5.97
C GLN A 369 32.55 3.21 6.61
N VAL A 370 32.63 2.95 7.93
CA VAL A 370 33.87 3.01 8.71
C VAL A 370 34.05 1.76 9.57
N CYS A 371 35.30 1.31 9.66
CA CYS A 371 35.71 0.25 10.57
C CYS A 371 35.57 0.70 12.03
N VAL A 372 34.92 -0.11 12.86
CA VAL A 372 34.72 0.13 14.30
C VAL A 372 35.09 -1.11 15.11
N PRO A 373 35.48 -0.96 16.40
CA PRO A 373 35.74 -2.09 17.28
C PRO A 373 34.54 -3.06 17.37
N GLY A 374 34.78 -4.35 17.13
CA GLY A 374 33.75 -5.39 17.13
C GLY A 374 34.33 -6.78 16.92
N ASN A 375 33.47 -7.80 17.03
CA ASN A 375 33.84 -9.19 16.90
C ASN A 375 33.68 -9.66 15.43
N SER A 376 34.80 -9.91 14.76
CA SER A 376 34.81 -10.35 13.35
C SER A 376 34.28 -11.77 13.09
N LEU A 377 33.87 -12.51 14.13
CA LEU A 377 33.23 -13.83 14.02
C LEU A 377 31.71 -13.81 14.23
N THR A 378 31.18 -12.87 15.02
CA THR A 378 29.73 -12.75 15.29
C THR A 378 29.10 -11.49 14.70
N CYS A 379 29.92 -10.60 14.13
CA CYS A 379 29.51 -9.30 13.59
C CYS A 379 28.93 -8.33 14.65
N GLU A 380 29.11 -8.63 15.93
CA GLU A 380 28.67 -7.79 17.06
C GLU A 380 29.66 -6.65 17.32
N PHE A 381 29.19 -5.43 17.50
CA PHE A 381 30.02 -4.28 17.87
C PHE A 381 30.45 -4.36 19.35
N GLU A 382 31.69 -3.95 19.67
CA GLU A 382 32.13 -3.90 21.07
C GLU A 382 31.41 -2.76 21.82
N PRO A 383 30.96 -2.97 23.07
CA PRO A 383 30.27 -1.94 23.85
C PRO A 383 31.15 -0.71 24.09
N LEU A 384 30.50 0.44 24.16
CA LEU A 384 31.08 1.79 24.27
C LEU A 384 32.35 1.89 25.13
N GLN A 385 32.32 1.31 26.33
CA GLN A 385 33.40 1.39 27.32
C GLN A 385 34.70 0.69 26.88
N LYS A 386 34.64 -0.19 25.88
CA LYS A 386 35.79 -0.93 25.35
C LYS A 386 36.30 -0.40 24.01
N MET A 387 35.59 0.51 23.33
CA MET A 387 35.94 0.97 21.98
C MET A 387 37.38 1.51 21.87
N CYS A 388 37.93 2.08 22.95
CA CYS A 388 39.28 2.62 22.98
C CYS A 388 40.36 1.64 23.46
N ILE A 389 40.03 0.39 23.76
CA ILE A 389 41.00 -0.62 24.22
C ILE A 389 41.83 -1.08 23.01
N GLY A 390 43.15 -0.86 23.08
CA GLY A 390 44.09 -1.19 21.99
C GLY A 390 44.13 -0.17 20.86
N GLN A 391 43.31 0.89 20.90
CA GLN A 391 43.28 1.93 19.88
C GLN A 391 44.38 2.99 20.06
N ILE A 392 44.63 3.75 18.99
CA ILE A 392 45.57 4.88 19.04
C ILE A 392 44.96 6.08 19.76
N ASN A 393 45.81 6.83 20.45
CA ASN A 393 45.44 8.05 21.16
C ASN A 393 44.94 9.12 20.16
N SER A 394 43.85 9.81 20.48
CA SER A 394 43.11 10.71 19.59
C SER A 394 42.46 10.05 18.35
N ALA A 395 42.14 8.75 18.40
CA ALA A 395 41.19 8.15 17.46
C ALA A 395 39.76 8.65 17.70
N ASN A 396 39.04 9.00 16.64
CA ASN A 396 37.64 9.43 16.66
C ASN A 396 36.75 8.39 15.96
N PHE A 397 35.73 7.88 16.66
CA PHE A 397 34.76 6.89 16.15
C PHE A 397 33.32 7.42 16.25
N PRO A 398 32.39 7.03 15.35
CA PRO A 398 30.97 7.38 15.52
C PRO A 398 30.41 6.76 16.81
N HIS A 399 29.54 7.47 17.52
CA HIS A 399 28.84 6.90 18.68
C HIS A 399 27.87 5.78 18.22
N PRO A 400 27.65 4.70 19.00
CA PRO A 400 26.80 3.59 18.56
C PRO A 400 25.36 4.00 18.24
N THR A 401 24.75 4.83 19.10
CA THR A 401 23.31 5.14 19.09
C THR A 401 22.95 6.57 18.70
N ASP A 402 23.91 7.50 18.74
CA ASP A 402 23.64 8.94 18.76
C ASP A 402 24.48 9.62 17.66
N CYS A 403 23.90 9.92 16.51
CA CYS A 403 24.65 10.43 15.35
C CYS A 403 25.12 11.89 15.49
N ASP A 404 24.58 12.63 16.46
CA ASP A 404 25.09 13.92 16.93
C ASP A 404 26.36 13.77 17.79
N LYS A 405 26.89 12.56 18.01
CA LYS A 405 28.01 12.30 18.94
C LYS A 405 29.10 11.41 18.35
N PHE A 406 30.29 11.57 18.90
CA PHE A 406 31.45 10.77 18.58
C PHE A 406 32.29 10.43 19.82
N VAL A 407 32.99 9.30 19.76
CA VAL A 407 33.93 8.83 20.77
C VAL A 407 35.33 9.29 20.39
N VAL A 408 35.98 10.03 21.29
CA VAL A 408 37.41 10.37 21.23
C VAL A 408 38.16 9.49 22.22
N CYS A 409 39.17 8.77 21.76
CA CYS A 409 40.01 7.94 22.62
C CYS A 409 41.15 8.75 23.24
N GLN A 410 41.18 8.86 24.58
CA GLN A 410 42.31 9.46 25.31
C GLN A 410 43.04 8.38 26.10
N GLY A 411 44.16 7.91 25.56
CA GLY A 411 44.79 6.66 25.98
C GLY A 411 43.85 5.48 25.69
N GLN A 412 43.53 4.69 26.71
CA GLN A 412 42.51 3.63 26.62
C GLN A 412 41.12 4.10 27.08
N ASN A 413 40.98 5.37 27.50
CA ASN A 413 39.72 5.91 28.02
C ASN A 413 38.84 6.47 26.91
N VAL A 414 37.54 6.31 27.10
CA VAL A 414 36.46 6.76 26.21
C VAL A 414 35.99 8.15 26.67
N LEU A 415 36.10 9.16 25.80
CA LEU A 415 35.45 10.45 25.96
C LEU A 415 34.37 10.59 24.89
N ILE A 416 33.14 10.94 25.29
CA ILE A 416 32.07 11.26 24.35
C ILE A 416 32.08 12.77 24.10
N GLN A 417 31.97 13.16 22.84
CA GLN A 417 31.87 14.55 22.39
C GLN A 417 30.62 14.70 21.52
N ASN A 418 29.98 15.87 21.60
CA ASN A 418 28.84 16.21 20.76
C ASN A 418 29.31 17.03 19.56
N CYS A 419 28.61 16.89 18.44
CA CYS A 419 28.71 17.80 17.31
C CYS A 419 27.95 19.12 17.57
N PRO A 420 28.30 20.22 16.86
CA PRO A 420 27.53 21.46 16.88
C PRO A 420 26.08 21.24 16.42
N SER A 421 25.11 21.91 17.06
CA SER A 421 23.70 21.69 16.75
C SER A 421 23.33 21.93 15.28
N GLY A 422 22.63 20.99 14.67
CA GLY A 422 22.36 20.90 13.23
C GLY A 422 23.44 20.18 12.43
N SER A 423 24.35 19.45 13.08
CA SER A 423 25.38 18.66 12.39
C SER A 423 25.56 17.28 13.02
N VAL A 424 25.83 16.29 12.16
CA VAL A 424 26.02 14.88 12.55
C VAL A 424 27.47 14.45 12.27
N TYR A 425 27.97 13.46 13.00
CA TYR A 425 29.35 13.01 12.85
C TYR A 425 29.57 12.22 11.55
N ASN A 426 30.25 12.84 10.59
CA ASN A 426 30.69 12.20 9.36
C ASN A 426 31.97 11.39 9.66
N ALA A 427 31.79 10.08 9.81
CA ALA A 427 32.87 9.15 10.14
C ALA A 427 33.97 9.09 9.06
N VAL A 428 33.64 9.36 7.80
CA VAL A 428 34.59 9.34 6.66
C VAL A 428 35.53 10.55 6.72
N SER A 429 35.02 11.75 7.02
CA SER A 429 35.85 12.94 7.24
C SER A 429 36.44 13.02 8.65
N ARG A 430 35.94 12.21 9.59
CA ARG A 430 36.19 12.26 11.03
C ARG A 430 35.87 13.62 11.67
N SER A 431 34.86 14.29 11.14
CA SER A 431 34.39 15.62 11.56
C SER A 431 32.86 15.67 11.56
N CYS A 432 32.29 16.69 12.20
CA CYS A 432 30.86 16.97 12.06
C CYS A 432 30.57 17.57 10.66
N ALA A 433 29.38 17.29 10.12
CA ALA A 433 28.91 17.75 8.80
C ALA A 433 27.41 18.10 8.85
N PRO A 434 26.89 18.97 7.94
CA PRO A 434 25.48 19.37 7.94
C PRO A 434 24.54 18.16 7.92
N GLY A 435 23.51 18.15 8.77
CA GLY A 435 22.60 17.01 8.86
C GLY A 435 21.43 17.18 9.82
N ASN A 436 20.64 16.11 9.92
CA ASN A 436 19.48 16.03 10.79
C ASN A 436 19.77 15.11 11.98
N GLU A 437 19.86 15.68 13.18
CA GLU A 437 20.10 14.94 14.43
C GLU A 437 19.01 13.92 14.75
N SER A 438 17.77 14.14 14.26
CA SER A 438 16.63 13.27 14.55
C SER A 438 16.45 12.10 13.58
N THR A 439 16.99 12.19 12.36
CA THR A 439 16.95 11.12 11.35
C THR A 439 18.33 10.57 10.98
N CYS A 440 19.39 11.15 11.52
CA CYS A 440 20.81 10.89 11.18
C CYS A 440 21.17 11.10 9.70
N GLU A 441 20.30 11.77 8.94
CA GLU A 441 20.50 12.12 7.54
C GLU A 441 21.60 13.16 7.38
N ARG A 442 22.56 12.91 6.48
CA ARG A 442 23.62 13.85 6.10
C ARG A 442 23.21 14.62 4.85
N PHE A 443 23.44 15.93 4.84
CA PHE A 443 23.13 16.79 3.69
C PHE A 443 24.35 16.97 2.77
N ASP A 444 25.01 15.88 2.38
CA ASP A 444 26.25 15.92 1.59
C ASP A 444 26.04 16.57 0.20
N ASP A 445 24.94 16.26 -0.48
CA ASP A 445 24.60 16.76 -1.83
C ASP A 445 23.93 18.16 -1.84
N ILE A 446 23.83 18.85 -0.71
CA ILE A 446 23.08 20.12 -0.59
C ILE A 446 23.63 21.24 -1.51
N CYS A 447 24.88 21.13 -1.93
CA CYS A 447 25.57 22.04 -2.85
C CYS A 447 25.68 21.50 -4.30
N THR A 448 25.28 20.26 -4.56
CA THR A 448 25.39 19.64 -5.88
C THR A 448 24.48 20.35 -6.89
N GLY A 449 25.05 20.76 -8.02
CA GLY A 449 24.35 21.51 -9.07
C GLY A 449 24.03 22.98 -8.73
N ARG A 450 24.52 23.52 -7.61
CA ARG A 450 24.31 24.93 -7.21
C ARG A 450 25.57 25.77 -7.45
N PRO A 451 25.44 27.09 -7.74
CA PRO A 451 26.58 28.00 -7.77
C PRO A 451 27.12 28.25 -6.35
N ASP A 452 28.39 28.61 -6.25
CA ASP A 452 29.05 28.95 -4.99
C ASP A 452 28.37 30.13 -4.27
N GLY A 453 28.21 30.01 -2.95
CA GLY A 453 27.46 30.98 -2.13
C GLY A 453 26.85 30.38 -0.87
N ILE A 454 26.12 31.20 -0.11
CA ILE A 454 25.50 30.79 1.18
C ILE A 454 24.03 30.38 0.99
N ILE A 455 23.68 29.19 1.45
CA ILE A 455 22.30 28.66 1.48
C ILE A 455 21.84 28.41 2.93
N PRO A 456 20.53 28.51 3.23
CA PRO A 456 20.01 28.18 4.55
C PRO A 456 20.16 26.67 4.84
N HIS A 457 20.37 26.32 6.11
CA HIS A 457 20.40 24.92 6.53
C HIS A 457 18.97 24.31 6.54
N PRO A 458 18.75 23.04 6.16
CA PRO A 458 17.40 22.51 5.92
C PRO A 458 16.52 22.35 7.17
N THR A 459 17.14 22.03 8.32
CA THR A 459 16.43 21.59 9.54
C THR A 459 16.52 22.55 10.72
N ILE A 460 17.47 23.49 10.68
CA ILE A 460 17.63 24.54 11.71
C ILE A 460 17.92 25.88 11.05
N CYS A 461 17.37 26.95 11.60
CA CYS A 461 17.63 28.31 11.12
C CYS A 461 18.81 29.00 11.82
N THR A 462 19.37 28.41 12.88
CA THR A 462 20.56 28.90 13.60
C THR A 462 21.88 28.49 12.94
N ALA A 463 21.85 28.02 11.69
CA ALA A 463 23.03 27.68 10.90
C ALA A 463 22.81 27.93 9.40
N PHE A 464 23.92 27.94 8.65
CA PHE A 464 23.91 28.02 7.20
C PHE A 464 24.98 27.10 6.59
N VAL A 465 24.89 26.89 5.28
CA VAL A 465 25.89 26.13 4.52
C VAL A 465 26.51 27.04 3.46
N TYR A 466 27.83 27.11 3.46
CA TYR A 466 28.59 27.75 2.39
C TYR A 466 28.98 26.71 1.34
N CYS A 467 28.48 26.87 0.12
CA CYS A 467 28.83 26.04 -1.02
C CYS A 467 30.07 26.58 -1.72
N SER A 468 31.09 25.73 -1.92
CA SER A 468 32.30 26.07 -2.65
C SER A 468 32.76 24.90 -3.53
N SER A 469 32.81 25.11 -4.85
CA SER A 469 33.11 24.08 -5.85
C SER A 469 32.29 22.80 -5.65
N GLY A 470 31.00 22.96 -5.33
CA GLY A 470 30.05 21.88 -5.03
C GLY A 470 30.19 21.23 -3.64
N ARG A 471 31.14 21.63 -2.80
CA ARG A 471 31.31 21.10 -1.43
C ARG A 471 30.55 21.96 -0.41
N PRO A 472 29.80 21.36 0.54
CA PRO A 472 29.22 22.08 1.67
C PRO A 472 30.24 22.30 2.80
N LEU A 473 30.26 23.52 3.34
CA LEU A 473 30.89 23.87 4.61
C LEU A 473 29.79 24.32 5.60
N PHE A 474 29.74 23.69 6.77
CA PHE A 474 28.82 24.07 7.85
C PHE A 474 29.34 25.29 8.61
N GLU A 475 28.48 26.28 8.86
CA GLU A 475 28.76 27.41 9.75
C GLU A 475 27.54 27.69 10.64
N GLN A 476 27.80 28.00 11.90
CA GLN A 476 26.75 28.18 12.93
C GLN A 476 26.60 29.66 13.29
N CYS A 477 25.36 30.11 13.45
CA CYS A 477 25.07 31.47 13.87
C CYS A 477 25.44 31.69 15.34
N ALA A 478 25.71 32.95 15.71
CA ALA A 478 25.93 33.33 17.10
C ALA A 478 24.65 33.11 17.94
N PRO A 479 24.75 32.85 19.26
CA PRO A 479 23.60 32.68 20.14
C PRO A 479 22.57 33.82 19.98
N GLY A 480 21.28 33.47 19.88
CA GLY A 480 20.20 34.43 19.63
C GLY A 480 20.12 34.97 18.19
N THR A 481 20.79 34.34 17.21
CA THR A 481 20.69 34.77 15.80
C THR A 481 20.34 33.61 14.85
N VAL A 482 19.56 33.93 13.82
CA VAL A 482 19.09 33.02 12.77
C VAL A 482 19.59 33.51 11.41
N TYR A 483 19.91 32.59 10.50
CA TYR A 483 20.34 32.92 9.14
C TYR A 483 19.15 33.39 8.28
N LYS A 484 19.35 34.46 7.51
CA LYS A 484 18.34 34.96 6.57
C LYS A 484 18.91 35.22 5.18
N GLN A 485 18.51 34.37 4.23
CA GLN A 485 18.84 34.52 2.82
C GLN A 485 18.35 35.89 2.30
N GLY A 486 19.22 36.58 1.56
CA GLY A 486 18.98 37.93 1.05
C GLY A 486 19.46 39.08 1.96
N LEU A 487 19.77 38.81 3.24
CA LEU A 487 20.53 39.75 4.11
C LEU A 487 22.01 39.33 4.29
N SER A 488 22.40 38.19 3.73
CA SER A 488 23.79 37.70 3.67
C SER A 488 24.48 37.54 5.03
N GLY A 489 23.74 37.12 6.06
CA GLY A 489 24.30 36.85 7.39
C GLY A 489 23.29 36.28 8.38
N CYS A 490 23.78 36.02 9.59
CA CYS A 490 22.96 35.74 10.77
C CYS A 490 22.44 37.05 11.36
N VAL A 491 21.18 37.05 11.79
CA VAL A 491 20.41 38.23 12.22
C VAL A 491 19.54 37.86 13.40
N VAL A 492 19.25 38.82 14.29
CA VAL A 492 18.51 38.55 15.53
C VAL A 492 17.11 38.01 15.24
N GLY A 493 16.68 36.99 15.98
CA GLY A 493 15.40 36.33 15.74
C GLY A 493 15.11 35.22 16.74
N ASN A 494 13.89 34.71 16.70
CA ASN A 494 13.46 33.62 17.56
C ASN A 494 14.04 32.28 17.05
N THR A 495 14.80 31.59 17.91
CA THR A 495 15.61 30.41 17.52
C THR A 495 14.78 29.12 17.37
N GLU A 496 13.55 29.08 17.88
CA GLU A 496 12.60 27.96 17.74
C GLU A 496 11.72 28.07 16.48
N THR A 497 11.11 29.24 16.27
CA THR A 497 10.13 29.49 15.20
C THR A 497 10.78 30.01 13.91
N CYS A 498 12.08 30.26 13.93
CA CYS A 498 12.85 30.83 12.83
C CYS A 498 12.37 32.23 12.36
N ALA A 499 11.58 32.90 13.19
CA ALA A 499 11.08 34.24 12.92
C ALA A 499 12.18 35.29 13.14
N HIS A 500 12.69 35.86 12.03
CA HIS A 500 13.56 37.02 12.04
C HIS A 500 12.89 38.24 12.70
N ALA A 501 13.57 38.90 13.62
CA ALA A 501 13.08 40.10 14.29
C ALA A 501 13.16 41.34 13.40
N THR A 502 12.18 41.54 12.51
CA THR A 502 12.02 42.80 11.77
C THR A 502 11.76 43.97 12.71
N ASN A 503 12.47 45.08 12.48
CA ASN A 503 12.22 46.40 13.05
C ASN A 503 12.33 46.52 14.60
N ILE A 504 12.92 45.53 15.30
CA ILE A 504 13.05 45.55 16.77
C ILE A 504 13.70 46.85 17.31
N CYS A 505 14.63 47.45 16.56
CA CYS A 505 15.30 48.71 16.91
C CYS A 505 14.85 49.92 16.06
N SER A 506 13.74 49.84 15.33
CA SER A 506 13.24 50.96 14.51
C SER A 506 12.53 52.03 15.34
N ASP A 507 11.74 51.60 16.33
CA ASP A 507 10.96 52.48 17.22
C ASP A 507 11.64 52.73 18.58
N HIS A 508 12.88 52.22 18.76
CA HIS A 508 13.64 52.32 20.01
C HIS A 508 14.90 53.20 19.84
N PRO A 509 15.27 54.00 20.85
CA PRO A 509 16.47 54.83 20.81
C PRO A 509 17.76 54.00 20.94
N ASP A 510 18.86 54.53 20.42
CA ASP A 510 20.19 53.94 20.61
C ASP A 510 20.53 53.83 22.11
N GLY A 511 20.99 52.65 22.53
CA GLY A 511 21.20 52.27 23.92
C GLY A 511 20.02 51.54 24.58
N ALA A 512 18.88 51.36 23.90
CA ALA A 512 17.76 50.58 24.41
C ALA A 512 18.12 49.10 24.61
N MET A 513 17.69 48.53 25.75
CA MET A 513 17.81 47.10 26.07
C MET A 513 16.43 46.44 26.03
N LEU A 514 16.33 45.32 25.33
CA LEU A 514 15.09 44.60 25.03
C LEU A 514 15.25 43.10 25.33
N ASP A 515 14.14 42.42 25.60
CA ASP A 515 14.10 40.97 25.79
C ASP A 515 14.37 40.20 24.49
N HIS A 516 15.12 39.10 24.58
CA HIS A 516 15.31 38.20 23.44
C HIS A 516 14.03 37.39 23.18
N PRO A 517 13.59 37.20 21.92
CA PRO A 517 12.32 36.53 21.58
C PRO A 517 12.06 35.14 22.17
N ASN A 518 13.09 34.43 22.64
CA ASN A 518 12.97 33.14 23.36
C ASN A 518 14.21 32.71 24.17
N GLU A 519 15.24 33.55 24.35
CA GLU A 519 16.50 33.15 25.00
C GLU A 519 16.76 34.02 26.24
N CYS A 520 16.22 33.65 27.39
CA CYS A 520 16.13 34.58 28.54
C CYS A 520 17.48 34.93 29.21
N SER A 521 18.56 34.20 28.92
CA SER A 521 19.94 34.57 29.28
C SER A 521 20.57 35.58 28.33
N LEU A 522 19.90 35.94 27.23
CA LEU A 522 20.32 36.93 26.25
C LEU A 522 19.44 38.18 26.35
N LEU A 523 20.01 39.34 26.05
CA LEU A 523 19.29 40.59 25.84
C LEU A 523 19.70 41.21 24.51
N ILE A 524 18.79 41.96 23.90
CA ILE A 524 19.05 42.72 22.68
C ILE A 524 19.42 44.16 23.06
N THR A 525 20.45 44.70 22.43
CA THR A 525 20.83 46.11 22.52
C THR A 525 20.70 46.79 21.15
N CYS A 526 20.10 47.98 21.12
CA CYS A 526 19.98 48.78 19.90
C CYS A 526 21.13 49.78 19.77
N MET A 527 21.89 49.73 18.66
CA MET A 527 22.92 50.73 18.35
C MET A 527 22.91 51.10 16.86
N MET A 528 22.83 52.40 16.55
CA MET A 528 22.54 52.95 15.23
C MET A 528 21.35 52.25 14.54
N GLN A 529 20.26 52.07 15.30
CA GLN A 529 19.05 51.31 14.92
C GLN A 529 19.29 49.83 14.52
N GLN A 530 20.47 49.26 14.76
CA GLN A 530 20.74 47.83 14.55
C GLN A 530 20.62 47.03 15.86
N PRO A 531 19.97 45.86 15.86
CA PRO A 531 19.93 44.97 17.02
C PRO A 531 21.21 44.14 17.12
N GLY A 532 21.91 44.24 18.25
CA GLY A 532 22.98 43.34 18.68
C GLY A 532 22.55 42.49 19.88
N VAL A 533 23.20 41.35 20.09
CA VAL A 533 22.92 40.44 21.23
C VAL A 533 24.01 40.57 22.29
N LEU A 534 23.62 40.51 23.56
CA LEU A 534 24.50 40.46 24.73
C LEU A 534 24.07 39.33 25.67
N GLU A 535 25.04 38.60 26.22
CA GLU A 535 24.83 37.61 27.27
C GLU A 535 24.72 38.28 28.66
N CYS A 536 23.76 37.84 29.47
CA CYS A 536 23.75 38.16 30.89
C CYS A 536 24.89 37.42 31.64
N PRO A 537 25.35 37.94 32.79
CA PRO A 537 26.34 37.24 33.62
C PRO A 537 25.89 35.83 34.01
N ALA A 538 26.83 34.89 34.12
CA ALA A 538 26.53 33.48 34.39
C ALA A 538 25.70 33.29 35.68
N GLY A 539 24.47 32.78 35.53
CA GLY A 539 23.47 32.63 36.60
C GLY A 539 22.43 33.76 36.69
N GLU A 540 22.48 34.74 35.78
CA GLU A 540 21.51 35.81 35.64
C GLU A 540 20.74 35.71 34.30
N ILE A 541 19.47 36.14 34.30
CA ILE A 541 18.59 36.25 33.14
C ILE A 541 18.09 37.70 33.00
N TYR A 542 17.65 38.11 31.81
CA TYR A 542 17.13 39.47 31.60
C TYR A 542 15.75 39.65 32.26
N ASN A 543 15.68 40.42 33.34
CA ASN A 543 14.41 40.70 34.02
C ASN A 543 13.72 41.90 33.37
N ARG A 544 12.66 41.63 32.60
CA ARG A 544 11.85 42.63 31.90
C ARG A 544 11.27 43.76 32.78
N HIS A 545 11.01 43.51 34.07
CA HIS A 545 10.47 44.53 34.98
C HIS A 545 11.57 45.44 35.55
N ALA A 546 12.80 44.92 35.67
CA ALA A 546 13.97 45.66 36.13
C ALA A 546 14.79 46.27 34.98
N LYS A 547 14.49 45.88 33.73
CA LYS A 547 15.27 46.17 32.50
C LYS A 547 16.77 45.91 32.66
N HIS A 548 17.11 44.83 33.37
CA HIS A 548 18.48 44.48 33.75
C HIS A 548 18.62 42.97 34.01
N CYS A 549 19.82 42.42 33.84
CA CYS A 549 20.12 41.06 34.29
C CYS A 549 19.86 40.90 35.80
N SER A 550 19.25 39.79 36.20
CA SER A 550 18.92 39.43 37.59
C SER A 550 19.09 37.92 37.80
N PRO A 551 19.46 37.43 39.00
CA PRO A 551 19.62 35.99 39.25
C PRO A 551 18.36 35.19 38.90
N GLY A 552 18.48 34.13 38.10
CA GLY A 552 17.34 33.35 37.62
C GLY A 552 17.71 32.09 36.85
N ASP A 553 16.70 31.30 36.51
CA ASP A 553 16.83 30.05 35.76
C ASP A 553 16.62 30.30 34.26
N SER A 554 17.64 30.03 33.46
CA SER A 554 17.62 30.20 32.00
C SER A 554 16.73 29.20 31.27
N LYS A 555 16.35 28.07 31.89
CA LYS A 555 15.46 27.07 31.28
C LYS A 555 13.97 27.36 31.47
N THR A 556 13.61 28.02 32.57
CA THR A 556 12.21 28.37 32.87
C THR A 556 11.91 29.86 32.68
N CYS A 557 12.93 30.68 32.40
CA CYS A 557 12.86 32.14 32.33
C CYS A 557 12.37 32.80 33.64
N GLN A 558 12.50 32.12 34.78
CA GLN A 558 12.01 32.61 36.08
C GLN A 558 13.14 33.24 36.91
N VAL A 559 12.92 34.48 37.32
CA VAL A 559 13.80 35.20 38.25
C VAL A 559 13.72 34.52 39.62
N HIS A 560 14.86 34.32 40.28
CA HIS A 560 14.89 33.70 41.60
C HIS A 560 14.15 34.57 42.65
N PRO A 561 13.36 33.96 43.55
CA PRO A 561 12.76 34.69 44.66
C PRO A 561 13.83 35.29 45.57
N VAL A 562 13.48 36.38 46.26
CA VAL A 562 14.40 37.18 47.10
C VAL A 562 15.22 36.32 48.06
N GLU A 563 14.59 35.30 48.66
CA GLU A 563 15.21 34.37 49.61
C GLU A 563 16.41 33.59 49.04
N THR A 564 16.41 33.32 47.73
CA THR A 564 17.42 32.49 47.07
C THR A 564 18.26 33.24 46.03
N MET A 565 17.89 34.47 45.65
CA MET A 565 18.59 35.20 44.58
C MET A 565 20.08 35.45 44.86
N CYS A 566 20.49 35.55 46.13
CA CYS A 566 21.90 35.73 46.51
C CYS A 566 22.72 34.43 46.60
N LYS A 567 22.08 33.24 46.49
CA LYS A 567 22.66 31.95 46.94
C LYS A 567 24.01 31.57 46.32
N ASN A 568 24.29 32.02 45.10
CA ASN A 568 25.57 31.83 44.38
C ASN A 568 26.23 33.16 43.95
N MET A 569 25.72 34.31 44.38
CA MET A 569 26.13 35.62 43.84
C MET A 569 27.29 36.24 44.64
N ARG A 570 28.00 37.20 44.02
CA ARG A 570 29.13 37.89 44.65
C ARG A 570 28.66 38.76 45.83
N ALA A 571 29.39 38.70 46.95
CA ALA A 571 29.11 39.55 48.10
C ALA A 571 29.30 41.04 47.76
N GLY A 572 28.36 41.87 48.19
CA GLY A 572 28.31 43.30 47.89
C GLY A 572 27.44 43.68 46.69
N SER A 573 27.00 42.73 45.86
CA SER A 573 26.09 42.98 44.74
C SER A 573 24.75 43.58 45.21
N VAL A 574 24.20 44.48 44.39
CA VAL A 574 22.88 45.10 44.58
C VAL A 574 22.01 44.76 43.38
N TYR A 575 20.83 44.22 43.63
CA TYR A 575 19.83 43.88 42.63
C TYR A 575 18.50 44.59 42.96
N PRO A 576 17.74 45.10 41.98
CA PRO A 576 16.39 45.58 42.23
C PRO A 576 15.50 44.42 42.73
N HIS A 577 14.49 44.73 43.54
CA HIS A 577 13.58 43.70 44.05
C HIS A 577 12.70 43.15 42.89
N PRO A 578 12.48 41.82 42.77
CA PRO A 578 11.90 41.22 41.56
C PRO A 578 10.51 41.72 41.13
N SER A 579 9.75 42.32 42.05
CA SER A 579 8.37 42.79 41.83
C SER A 579 8.06 44.16 42.45
N ASP A 580 9.06 44.92 42.91
CA ASP A 580 8.86 46.28 43.47
C ASP A 580 10.13 47.10 43.31
N CYS A 581 10.19 47.95 42.28
CA CYS A 581 11.34 48.81 41.99
C CYS A 581 11.54 49.98 42.97
N THR A 582 10.59 50.24 43.88
CA THR A 582 10.83 51.12 45.02
C THR A 582 11.71 50.43 46.08
N GLN A 583 11.96 49.13 45.94
CA GLN A 583 12.79 48.32 46.82
C GLN A 583 13.95 47.63 46.08
N TYR A 584 14.97 47.24 46.84
CA TYR A 584 16.14 46.54 46.34
C TYR A 584 16.74 45.59 47.36
N VAL A 585 17.52 44.63 46.85
CA VAL A 585 18.17 43.57 47.61
C VAL A 585 19.68 43.71 47.49
N ARG A 586 20.39 43.81 48.62
CA ARG A 586 21.86 43.77 48.68
C ARG A 586 22.34 42.43 49.23
N CYS A 587 23.16 41.71 48.46
CA CYS A 587 23.68 40.40 48.85
C CYS A 587 24.88 40.53 49.79
N ASN A 588 24.78 39.98 51.01
CA ASN A 588 25.89 39.83 51.94
C ASN A 588 26.34 38.36 51.96
N GLY A 589 27.21 38.01 51.01
CA GLY A 589 27.40 36.61 50.63
C GLY A 589 26.08 36.01 50.13
N ALA A 590 25.73 34.81 50.61
CA ALA A 590 24.48 34.14 50.25
C ALA A 590 23.20 34.76 50.88
N GLN A 591 23.30 35.76 51.75
CA GLN A 591 22.14 36.35 52.44
C GLN A 591 21.60 37.61 51.73
N PRO A 592 20.29 37.68 51.40
CA PRO A 592 19.65 38.89 50.89
C PRO A 592 19.34 39.89 52.02
N ILE A 593 19.49 41.19 51.73
CA ILE A 593 19.10 42.30 52.61
C ILE A 593 18.21 43.28 51.83
N LEU A 594 16.95 43.41 52.23
CA LEU A 594 15.96 44.29 51.59
C LEU A 594 16.13 45.76 52.04
N THR A 595 15.90 46.73 51.16
CA THR A 595 15.96 48.18 51.45
C THR A 595 15.07 48.96 50.48
N ALA A 596 14.50 50.09 50.91
CA ALA A 596 13.55 50.90 50.13
C ALA A 596 14.11 52.30 49.73
N CYS A 597 13.61 52.84 48.62
CA CYS A 597 13.92 54.16 48.09
C CYS A 597 12.94 55.25 48.60
N PRO A 598 13.30 56.55 48.46
CA PRO A 598 12.39 57.67 48.73
C PRO A 598 11.13 57.65 47.85
N LEU A 599 10.05 58.30 48.29
CA LEU A 599 8.81 58.40 47.52
C LEU A 599 9.04 59.04 46.13
N GLY A 600 8.41 58.47 45.10
CA GLY A 600 8.62 58.86 43.70
C GLY A 600 10.01 58.53 43.14
N HIS A 601 10.82 57.73 43.85
CA HIS A 601 12.14 57.28 43.41
C HIS A 601 12.23 55.75 43.37
N ILE A 602 13.01 55.24 42.42
CA ILE A 602 13.28 53.81 42.19
C ILE A 602 14.79 53.55 42.12
N LEU A 603 15.22 52.30 42.29
CA LEU A 603 16.67 51.98 42.20
C LEU A 603 17.17 52.04 40.74
N HIS A 604 18.15 52.92 40.48
CA HIS A 604 18.97 52.85 39.27
C HIS A 604 20.02 51.72 39.43
N ALA A 605 19.67 50.51 38.98
CA ALA A 605 20.42 49.26 39.25
C ALA A 605 21.94 49.38 39.02
N SER A 606 22.35 49.88 37.86
CA SER A 606 23.77 49.99 37.46
C SER A 606 24.59 51.06 38.22
N SER A 607 23.98 51.83 39.12
CA SER A 607 24.69 52.76 40.02
C SER A 607 24.36 52.59 41.50
N GLY A 608 23.50 51.61 41.86
CA GLY A 608 23.12 51.33 43.25
C GLY A 608 22.45 52.50 43.98
N SER A 609 21.84 53.45 43.27
CA SER A 609 21.31 54.70 43.83
C SER A 609 19.85 54.94 43.45
N CYS A 610 19.02 55.42 44.38
CA CYS A 610 17.65 55.81 44.09
C CYS A 610 17.59 57.12 43.26
N ARG A 611 16.78 57.16 42.20
CA ARG A 611 16.51 58.35 41.36
C ARG A 611 15.01 58.50 41.06
N PRO A 612 14.51 59.70 40.72
CA PRO A 612 13.11 59.90 40.32
C PRO A 612 12.69 58.95 39.20
N GLY A 613 11.52 58.34 39.34
CA GLY A 613 11.04 57.33 38.41
C GLY A 613 9.54 57.07 38.51
N ASN A 614 9.00 56.45 37.47
CA ASN A 614 7.65 55.89 37.52
C ASN A 614 7.66 54.70 38.50
N THR A 615 6.88 54.81 39.58
CA THR A 615 6.74 53.77 40.60
C THR A 615 6.03 52.51 40.12
N ASP A 616 5.31 52.62 38.99
CA ASP A 616 4.36 51.61 38.55
C ASP A 616 4.88 50.85 37.31
N THR A 617 5.62 51.53 36.42
CA THR A 617 6.34 50.90 35.29
C THR A 617 7.82 50.65 35.56
N CYS A 618 8.35 51.10 36.70
CA CYS A 618 9.75 50.94 37.10
C CYS A 618 10.77 51.61 36.16
N GLU A 619 10.37 52.71 35.52
CA GLU A 619 11.18 53.45 34.56
C GLU A 619 11.75 54.74 35.17
N LEU A 620 13.04 54.98 34.95
CA LEU A 620 13.74 56.19 35.41
C LEU A 620 13.30 57.40 34.58
N ILE A 621 12.93 58.49 35.26
CA ILE A 621 12.50 59.73 34.59
C ILE A 621 13.76 60.57 34.33
N GLU A 622 14.34 60.40 33.14
CA GLU A 622 15.55 61.13 32.71
C GLU A 622 15.29 61.95 31.44
N ASN A 623 16.15 62.96 31.21
CA ASN A 623 16.19 63.82 30.00
C ASN A 623 14.94 64.64 29.61
N VAL A 624 13.77 64.48 30.26
CA VAL A 624 12.49 65.16 29.91
C VAL A 624 12.61 66.68 29.72
N CYS A 625 13.50 67.36 30.47
CA CYS A 625 13.71 68.81 30.38
C CYS A 625 14.90 69.24 29.51
N GLN A 626 15.61 68.33 28.84
CA GLN A 626 16.68 68.70 27.91
C GLN A 626 16.08 69.36 26.66
N ASN A 627 16.65 70.49 26.24
CA ASN A 627 16.19 71.35 25.14
C ASN A 627 14.77 71.95 25.27
N GLN A 628 14.05 71.72 26.37
CA GLN A 628 12.72 72.28 26.59
C GLN A 628 12.75 73.72 27.12
N THR A 629 11.76 74.52 26.76
CA THR A 629 11.61 75.89 27.28
C THR A 629 11.26 75.87 28.77
N SER A 630 11.72 76.86 29.53
CA SER A 630 11.52 76.95 30.98
C SER A 630 10.10 77.39 31.36
N SER A 631 9.12 76.55 31.01
CA SER A 631 7.70 76.63 31.33
C SER A 631 6.96 75.29 31.13
N LEU A 632 7.60 74.27 30.53
CA LEU A 632 6.92 73.00 30.22
C LEU A 632 6.43 72.28 31.49
N ILE A 633 5.16 71.89 31.44
CA ILE A 633 4.44 71.08 32.43
C ILE A 633 4.19 69.71 31.80
N VAL A 634 4.60 68.63 32.48
CA VAL A 634 4.36 67.23 32.06
C VAL A 634 3.69 66.48 33.20
N LYS A 635 2.72 65.60 32.92
CA LYS A 635 2.06 64.78 33.94
C LYS A 635 3.07 63.90 34.68
N HIS A 636 3.01 63.82 36.02
CA HIS A 636 3.83 62.84 36.74
C HIS A 636 3.29 61.43 36.47
N PRO A 637 4.09 60.48 35.94
CA PRO A 637 3.58 59.22 35.37
C PRO A 637 2.63 58.43 36.29
N SER A 638 2.99 58.30 37.57
CA SER A 638 2.22 57.55 38.58
C SER A 638 1.50 58.41 39.64
N GLN A 639 1.46 59.75 39.51
CA GLN A 639 0.91 60.62 40.57
C GLN A 639 0.13 61.79 39.96
N CYS A 640 -1.16 61.60 39.67
CA CYS A 640 -1.95 62.52 38.84
C CYS A 640 -2.25 63.89 39.47
N GLY A 641 -2.16 64.01 40.80
CA GLY A 641 -2.14 65.30 41.50
C GLY A 641 -0.79 66.04 41.43
N GLN A 642 0.20 65.50 40.72
CA GLN A 642 1.54 66.05 40.54
C GLN A 642 1.93 66.20 39.07
N PHE A 643 2.83 67.15 38.81
CA PHE A 643 3.40 67.40 37.50
C PHE A 643 4.89 67.69 37.61
N LEU A 644 5.63 67.35 36.55
CA LEU A 644 7.01 67.74 36.37
C LEU A 644 7.06 69.15 35.77
N LEU A 645 7.79 70.05 36.41
CA LEU A 645 8.04 71.40 35.91
C LEU A 645 9.50 71.53 35.47
N CYS A 646 9.69 71.88 34.20
CA CYS A 646 11.02 72.11 33.64
C CYS A 646 11.51 73.54 33.90
N GLN A 647 12.60 73.66 34.67
CA GLN A 647 13.28 74.94 34.94
C GLN A 647 14.77 74.81 34.63
N GLY A 648 15.26 75.57 33.64
CA GLY A 648 16.69 75.64 33.32
C GLY A 648 17.34 74.28 32.99
N GLY A 649 16.60 73.36 32.36
CA GLY A 649 17.06 72.01 32.03
C GLY A 649 17.02 71.00 33.20
N ARG A 650 16.53 71.39 34.39
CA ARG A 650 16.30 70.48 35.52
C ARG A 650 14.81 70.19 35.70
N MET A 651 14.52 68.94 36.07
CA MET A 651 13.19 68.47 36.47
C MET A 651 12.95 68.79 37.95
N THR A 652 11.76 69.30 38.27
CA THR A 652 11.27 69.38 39.66
C THR A 652 9.84 68.86 39.72
N ILE A 653 9.48 68.18 40.81
CA ILE A 653 8.13 67.67 41.02
C ILE A 653 7.31 68.76 41.74
N GLN A 654 6.13 69.07 41.22
CA GLN A 654 5.19 70.09 41.69
C GLN A 654 3.79 69.48 41.87
N GLN A 655 2.89 70.14 42.60
CA GLN A 655 1.54 69.66 42.91
C GLN A 655 0.46 70.58 42.30
N CYS A 656 -0.60 69.98 41.74
CA CYS A 656 -1.83 70.71 41.38
C CYS A 656 -2.61 71.12 42.65
N PRO A 657 -3.57 72.07 42.55
CA PRO A 657 -4.50 72.38 43.63
C PRO A 657 -5.33 71.16 44.07
N VAL A 658 -5.81 71.16 45.32
CA VAL A 658 -6.57 70.03 45.90
C VAL A 658 -7.87 69.81 45.14
N GLY A 659 -8.04 68.62 44.55
CA GLY A 659 -9.18 68.26 43.70
C GLY A 659 -9.02 68.64 42.22
N GLU A 660 -7.79 68.93 41.79
CA GLU A 660 -7.46 69.16 40.39
C GLU A 660 -6.27 68.28 39.95
N ILE A 661 -6.33 67.77 38.72
CA ILE A 661 -5.32 66.93 38.08
C ILE A 661 -4.88 67.56 36.75
N VAL A 662 -3.65 67.32 36.33
CA VAL A 662 -3.07 67.98 35.15
C VAL A 662 -3.64 67.41 33.83
N ARG A 663 -4.08 68.31 32.93
CA ARG A 663 -4.49 67.99 31.55
C ARG A 663 -3.43 68.48 30.57
N GLU A 664 -2.96 67.55 29.74
CA GLU A 664 -1.73 67.69 28.93
C GLU A 664 -1.93 68.50 27.64
N ASP A 665 -2.96 68.16 26.85
CA ASP A 665 -3.34 68.86 25.60
C ASP A 665 -3.72 70.34 25.81
N ALA A 666 -4.13 70.69 27.03
CA ALA A 666 -4.51 72.06 27.41
C ALA A 666 -3.49 72.77 28.30
N GLN A 667 -2.48 72.06 28.80
CA GLN A 667 -1.39 72.58 29.67
C GLN A 667 -1.86 73.23 31.00
N PHE A 668 -2.95 72.76 31.62
CA PHE A 668 -3.41 73.28 32.92
C PHE A 668 -4.09 72.22 33.82
N CYS A 669 -4.19 72.46 35.13
CA CYS A 669 -4.90 71.59 36.07
C CYS A 669 -6.43 71.75 35.91
N VAL A 670 -7.15 70.65 35.68
CA VAL A 670 -8.62 70.58 35.59
C VAL A 670 -9.21 69.84 36.79
N PRO A 671 -10.49 70.05 37.16
CA PRO A 671 -11.12 69.30 38.25
C PRO A 671 -11.09 67.78 37.99
N GLY A 672 -10.62 67.01 38.97
CA GLY A 672 -10.56 65.55 38.89
C GLY A 672 -10.01 64.88 40.14
N ASP A 673 -10.18 63.56 40.21
CA ASP A 673 -9.79 62.76 41.36
C ASP A 673 -8.30 62.40 41.31
N VAL A 674 -7.56 62.77 42.36
CA VAL A 674 -6.11 62.54 42.47
C VAL A 674 -5.74 61.08 42.74
N SER A 675 -6.72 60.22 43.05
CA SER A 675 -6.55 58.80 43.38
C SER A 675 -6.98 57.85 42.26
N SER A 676 -8.03 58.16 41.49
CA SER A 676 -8.38 57.40 40.28
C SER A 676 -7.77 57.95 38.99
N CYS A 677 -7.17 59.16 39.04
CA CYS A 677 -6.66 59.90 37.88
C CYS A 677 -7.74 60.33 36.86
N GLU A 678 -9.03 60.23 37.20
CA GLU A 678 -10.13 60.56 36.33
C GLU A 678 -10.55 62.03 36.47
N PHE A 679 -10.91 62.67 35.36
CA PHE A 679 -11.53 64.00 35.38
C PHE A 679 -12.92 63.92 36.03
N HIS A 680 -13.31 64.95 36.78
CA HIS A 680 -14.67 65.01 37.32
C HIS A 680 -15.68 64.98 36.15
N PRO A 681 -16.79 64.22 36.29
CA PRO A 681 -17.79 64.13 35.23
C PRO A 681 -18.40 65.52 34.97
N VAL A 682 -18.84 65.72 33.73
CA VAL A 682 -19.11 67.05 33.15
C VAL A 682 -20.07 67.88 34.01
N ASP A 683 -21.12 67.26 34.54
CA ASP A 683 -22.13 67.85 35.41
C ASP A 683 -21.54 68.45 36.71
N GLN A 684 -20.41 67.91 37.18
CA GLN A 684 -19.75 68.32 38.42
C GLN A 684 -18.66 69.39 38.22
N MET A 685 -18.13 69.56 36.99
CA MET A 685 -17.02 70.49 36.71
C MET A 685 -17.30 71.95 37.10
N CYS A 686 -18.58 72.37 37.09
CA CYS A 686 -19.00 73.73 37.41
C CYS A 686 -19.40 73.94 38.89
N ILE A 687 -19.39 72.91 39.73
CA ILE A 687 -19.76 73.02 41.15
C ILE A 687 -18.78 73.95 41.87
N LYS A 688 -19.30 74.96 42.58
CA LYS A 688 -18.52 76.04 43.24
C LYS A 688 -17.63 76.88 42.31
N ARG A 689 -17.76 76.77 40.98
CA ARG A 689 -17.03 77.60 40.00
C ARG A 689 -17.89 78.81 39.57
N PRO A 690 -17.29 79.93 39.12
CA PRO A 690 -18.04 81.11 38.70
C PRO A 690 -18.73 80.93 37.35
N ASP A 691 -19.89 81.58 37.18
CA ASP A 691 -20.64 81.59 35.93
C ASP A 691 -19.84 82.22 34.77
N ARG A 692 -20.08 81.71 33.55
CA ARG A 692 -19.33 81.99 32.31
C ARG A 692 -17.86 81.54 32.31
N ALA A 693 -17.42 80.77 33.30
CA ALA A 693 -16.20 79.96 33.15
C ALA A 693 -16.36 79.00 31.97
N GLN A 694 -15.31 78.84 31.16
CA GLN A 694 -15.28 77.94 30.01
C GLN A 694 -14.08 77.01 30.12
N PHE A 695 -14.33 75.71 29.95
CA PHE A 695 -13.34 74.65 30.02
C PHE A 695 -13.46 73.78 28.75
N PRO A 696 -12.37 73.27 28.17
CA PRO A 696 -12.46 72.24 27.13
C PRO A 696 -13.13 70.97 27.70
N HIS A 697 -13.91 70.25 26.89
CA HIS A 697 -14.62 69.05 27.36
C HIS A 697 -13.60 67.95 27.75
N PRO A 698 -13.79 67.23 28.88
CA PRO A 698 -12.76 66.32 29.42
C PRO A 698 -12.39 65.16 28.49
N THR A 699 -13.26 64.79 27.54
CA THR A 699 -13.10 63.63 26.66
C THR A 699 -13.37 63.89 25.18
N GLU A 700 -13.73 65.12 24.77
CA GLU A 700 -14.12 65.41 23.38
C GLU A 700 -13.42 66.68 22.87
N CYS A 701 -12.48 66.55 21.94
CA CYS A 701 -11.81 67.70 21.32
C CYS A 701 -12.74 68.54 20.43
N ALA A 702 -13.86 67.98 19.99
CA ALA A 702 -14.92 68.72 19.29
C ALA A 702 -15.83 69.54 20.22
N SER A 703 -15.72 69.43 21.55
CA SER A 703 -16.68 70.03 22.49
C SER A 703 -16.03 70.86 23.61
N TYR A 704 -16.81 71.76 24.20
CA TYR A 704 -16.43 72.56 25.37
C TYR A 704 -17.59 72.74 26.35
N VAL A 705 -17.24 73.05 27.60
CA VAL A 705 -18.15 73.22 28.72
C VAL A 705 -18.19 74.70 29.11
N THR A 706 -19.39 75.30 29.11
CA THR A 706 -19.64 76.64 29.67
C THR A 706 -20.45 76.51 30.96
N CYS A 707 -20.01 77.14 32.05
CA CYS A 707 -20.73 77.14 33.33
C CYS A 707 -21.83 78.21 33.38
N GLN A 708 -23.05 77.84 33.79
CA GLN A 708 -24.17 78.76 34.01
C GLN A 708 -25.08 78.27 35.15
N GLY A 709 -25.31 79.10 36.16
CA GLY A 709 -26.04 78.72 37.37
C GLY A 709 -25.40 77.54 38.13
N GLN A 710 -24.07 77.49 38.16
CA GLN A 710 -23.25 76.32 38.60
C GLN A 710 -23.47 75.01 37.81
N LYS A 711 -24.28 75.00 36.74
CA LYS A 711 -24.44 73.84 35.86
C LYS A 711 -23.47 73.90 34.68
N ALA A 712 -22.96 72.75 34.28
CA ALA A 712 -22.23 72.59 33.03
C ALA A 712 -23.16 72.52 31.83
N ILE A 713 -22.82 73.24 30.76
CA ILE A 713 -23.50 73.19 29.46
C ILE A 713 -22.46 72.82 28.41
N VAL A 714 -22.61 71.65 27.77
CA VAL A 714 -21.76 71.20 26.67
C VAL A 714 -22.18 71.89 25.37
N GLN A 715 -21.20 72.30 24.57
CA GLN A 715 -21.37 72.91 23.26
C GLN A 715 -20.33 72.34 22.29
N SER A 716 -20.75 71.95 21.08
CA SER A 716 -19.89 71.24 20.12
C SER A 716 -19.61 72.06 18.86
N CYS A 717 -18.42 71.87 18.30
CA CYS A 717 -17.95 72.40 17.03
C CYS A 717 -18.56 71.64 15.84
N SER A 718 -18.50 72.23 14.65
CA SER A 718 -18.98 71.63 13.39
C SER A 718 -18.18 70.38 12.99
N ASN A 719 -18.77 69.48 12.19
CA ASN A 719 -18.12 68.24 11.75
C ASN A 719 -16.78 68.55 11.02
N GLY A 720 -15.70 67.86 11.40
CA GLY A 720 -14.33 68.19 10.97
C GLY A 720 -13.72 69.45 11.62
N SER A 721 -14.11 69.82 12.85
CA SER A 721 -13.47 70.93 13.59
C SER A 721 -13.43 70.72 15.12
N VAL A 722 -12.42 71.31 15.77
CA VAL A 722 -12.03 71.09 17.17
C VAL A 722 -11.92 72.41 17.96
N TYR A 723 -12.10 72.36 19.28
CA TYR A 723 -12.12 73.53 20.17
C TYR A 723 -10.76 73.86 20.78
N HIS A 724 -10.32 75.11 20.65
CA HIS A 724 -9.04 75.60 21.14
C HIS A 724 -9.20 76.45 22.41
N ALA A 725 -8.85 75.88 23.58
CA ALA A 725 -9.07 76.53 24.88
C ALA A 725 -8.38 77.90 25.08
N PRO A 726 -7.14 78.16 24.60
CA PRO A 726 -6.48 79.47 24.76
C PRO A 726 -7.19 80.62 24.03
N THR A 727 -7.84 80.36 22.89
CA THR A 727 -8.60 81.39 22.12
C THR A 727 -10.11 81.28 22.26
N ARG A 728 -10.61 80.20 22.88
CA ARG A 728 -12.04 79.91 23.11
C ARG A 728 -12.85 79.87 21.81
N SER A 729 -12.35 79.13 20.81
CA SER A 729 -12.94 79.06 19.46
C SER A 729 -12.72 77.71 18.76
N CYS A 730 -13.57 77.37 17.79
CA CYS A 730 -13.46 76.17 16.96
C CYS A 730 -12.58 76.39 15.70
N MET A 731 -11.82 75.38 15.25
CA MET A 731 -10.98 75.42 14.05
C MET A 731 -10.98 74.08 13.28
N PRO A 732 -10.78 74.03 11.95
CA PRO A 732 -10.77 72.78 11.18
C PRO A 732 -9.72 71.76 11.65
N GLY A 733 -10.09 70.49 11.72
CA GLY A 733 -9.23 69.45 12.25
C GLY A 733 -9.85 68.07 12.37
N ASN A 734 -9.00 67.11 12.73
CA ASN A 734 -9.40 65.74 13.05
C ASN A 734 -10.10 65.74 14.43
N GLN A 735 -11.31 65.23 14.49
CA GLN A 735 -12.10 65.21 15.72
C GLN A 735 -11.74 64.04 16.65
N ASP A 736 -11.07 63.01 16.09
CA ASP A 736 -10.66 61.80 16.81
C ASP A 736 -9.23 61.93 17.38
N THR A 737 -8.31 62.59 16.67
CA THR A 737 -6.92 62.82 17.11
C THR A 737 -6.64 64.23 17.62
N CYS A 738 -7.61 65.14 17.56
CA CYS A 738 -7.50 66.55 17.94
C CYS A 738 -6.53 67.40 17.07
N GLU A 739 -5.94 66.81 16.03
CA GLU A 739 -5.04 67.46 15.06
C GLU A 739 -5.78 68.47 14.16
N ARG A 740 -5.04 69.29 13.39
CA ARG A 740 -5.61 70.36 12.54
C ARG A 740 -5.23 70.21 11.07
N PHE A 741 -6.15 70.55 10.17
CA PHE A 741 -6.01 70.32 8.72
C PHE A 741 -6.21 71.60 7.89
N ASP A 742 -5.16 72.02 7.17
CA ASP A 742 -5.19 73.20 6.29
C ASP A 742 -4.71 72.82 4.85
N ASN A 743 -5.47 73.23 3.81
CA ASN A 743 -5.09 73.38 2.38
C ASN A 743 -5.37 72.29 1.28
N ILE A 744 -6.14 71.20 1.49
CA ILE A 744 -6.26 70.09 0.50
C ILE A 744 -6.70 70.46 -0.95
N CYS A 745 -7.73 71.28 -1.17
CA CYS A 745 -8.24 71.56 -2.54
C CYS A 745 -7.45 72.62 -3.34
N SER A 746 -6.22 72.93 -2.92
CA SER A 746 -5.40 73.97 -3.54
C SER A 746 -4.89 73.54 -4.92
N GLY A 747 -5.24 74.29 -5.97
CA GLY A 747 -4.64 74.16 -7.31
C GLY A 747 -5.24 73.10 -8.25
N HIS A 748 -6.25 72.34 -7.82
CA HIS A 748 -6.94 71.35 -8.66
C HIS A 748 -8.06 72.02 -9.48
N ARG A 749 -8.23 71.63 -10.75
CA ARG A 749 -9.39 72.04 -11.57
C ARG A 749 -10.65 71.28 -11.12
N ASN A 750 -11.82 71.84 -11.39
CA ASN A 750 -13.10 71.18 -11.08
C ASN A 750 -13.18 69.78 -11.70
N GLY A 751 -13.55 68.78 -10.88
CA GLY A 751 -13.58 67.37 -11.28
C GLY A 751 -13.51 66.42 -10.09
N LEU A 752 -13.58 65.12 -10.36
CA LEU A 752 -13.47 64.07 -9.36
C LEU A 752 -12.00 63.63 -9.21
N ILE A 753 -11.51 63.57 -7.97
CA ILE A 753 -10.19 63.02 -7.62
C ILE A 753 -10.34 61.89 -6.59
N PRO A 754 -9.52 60.84 -6.61
CA PRO A 754 -9.57 59.80 -5.57
C PRO A 754 -9.30 60.40 -4.19
N HIS A 755 -10.03 59.95 -3.16
CA HIS A 755 -9.80 60.44 -1.80
C HIS A 755 -8.46 59.89 -1.26
N PRO A 756 -7.55 60.73 -0.73
CA PRO A 756 -6.14 60.39 -0.55
C PRO A 756 -5.86 59.25 0.45
N MET A 757 -6.82 58.89 1.29
CA MET A 757 -6.69 57.79 2.26
C MET A 757 -7.85 56.78 2.22
N VAL A 758 -8.80 56.89 1.27
CA VAL A 758 -10.01 56.05 1.21
C VAL A 758 -10.40 55.80 -0.25
N CYS A 759 -9.91 54.74 -0.89
CA CYS A 759 -10.19 54.48 -2.31
C CYS A 759 -11.61 53.95 -2.61
N THR A 760 -12.43 53.72 -1.59
CA THR A 760 -13.89 53.57 -1.70
C THR A 760 -14.62 54.93 -1.72
N ALA A 761 -13.89 56.04 -1.81
CA ALA A 761 -14.43 57.39 -1.87
C ALA A 761 -13.65 58.28 -2.86
N TYR A 762 -14.29 59.36 -3.29
CA TYR A 762 -13.70 60.40 -4.13
C TYR A 762 -14.07 61.79 -3.60
N ILE A 763 -13.24 62.77 -3.95
CA ILE A 763 -13.48 64.18 -3.66
C ILE A 763 -13.92 64.82 -4.97
N ASN A 764 -15.12 65.41 -4.95
CA ASN A 764 -15.63 66.27 -6.00
C ASN A 764 -15.17 67.70 -5.72
N CYS A 765 -14.16 68.16 -6.45
CA CYS A 765 -13.62 69.50 -6.32
C CYS A 765 -14.51 70.48 -7.09
N ILE A 766 -15.15 71.41 -6.38
CA ILE A 766 -15.98 72.47 -6.98
C ILE A 766 -15.51 73.83 -6.46
N SER A 767 -14.85 74.61 -7.33
CA SER A 767 -14.41 75.98 -7.05
C SER A 767 -13.56 76.10 -5.77
N ASN A 768 -12.48 75.30 -5.69
CA ASN A 768 -11.58 75.13 -4.54
C ASN A 768 -12.22 74.62 -3.24
N LYS A 769 -13.47 74.15 -3.26
CA LYS A 769 -14.09 73.45 -2.13
C LYS A 769 -14.08 71.95 -2.35
N ALA A 770 -13.77 71.20 -1.29
CA ALA A 770 -13.93 69.75 -1.24
C ALA A 770 -15.40 69.40 -0.98
N VAL A 771 -15.96 68.51 -1.78
CA VAL A 771 -17.18 67.76 -1.47
C VAL A 771 -16.80 66.28 -1.48
N PHE A 772 -17.26 65.52 -0.47
CA PHE A 772 -16.88 64.11 -0.28
C PHE A 772 -18.03 63.19 -0.73
N GLU A 773 -17.71 62.19 -1.55
CA GLU A 773 -18.67 61.25 -2.12
C GLU A 773 -18.14 59.80 -2.04
N GLN A 774 -19.02 58.82 -1.80
CA GLN A 774 -18.67 57.42 -1.58
C GLN A 774 -19.07 56.53 -2.76
N CYS A 775 -18.25 55.52 -3.05
CA CYS A 775 -18.56 54.45 -3.99
C CYS A 775 -19.56 53.44 -3.40
N ALA A 776 -20.12 52.57 -4.27
CA ALA A 776 -20.88 51.42 -3.82
C ALA A 776 -19.98 50.42 -3.06
N HIS A 777 -20.53 49.67 -2.12
CA HIS A 777 -19.78 48.67 -1.36
C HIS A 777 -19.28 47.56 -2.30
N GLY A 778 -18.07 47.04 -2.08
CA GLY A 778 -17.38 46.18 -3.05
C GLY A 778 -16.88 46.90 -4.30
N THR A 779 -16.80 48.24 -4.31
CA THR A 779 -16.24 49.00 -5.44
C THR A 779 -15.26 50.09 -5.00
N VAL A 780 -14.21 50.29 -5.81
CA VAL A 780 -13.17 51.31 -5.66
C VAL A 780 -13.28 52.34 -6.78
N PHE A 781 -12.89 53.59 -6.52
CA PHE A 781 -12.90 54.64 -7.55
C PHE A 781 -11.69 54.50 -8.49
N ASP A 782 -11.95 54.10 -9.74
CA ASP A 782 -10.94 54.05 -10.80
C ASP A 782 -10.81 55.43 -11.46
N ARG A 783 -9.59 55.98 -11.43
CA ARG A 783 -9.26 57.32 -11.93
C ARG A 783 -9.24 57.41 -13.46
N GLU A 784 -8.99 56.32 -14.16
CA GLU A 784 -8.91 56.27 -15.62
C GLU A 784 -10.29 56.09 -16.25
N LEU A 785 -11.14 55.28 -15.61
CA LEU A 785 -12.54 55.10 -15.98
C LEU A 785 -13.46 56.20 -15.40
N GLY A 786 -12.99 56.97 -14.42
CA GLY A 786 -13.72 58.10 -13.83
C GLY A 786 -14.93 57.70 -12.98
N GLY A 787 -14.91 56.50 -12.40
CA GLY A 787 -16.06 55.92 -11.71
C GLY A 787 -15.72 54.69 -10.86
N CYS A 788 -16.70 54.20 -10.11
CA CYS A 788 -16.52 53.10 -9.17
C CYS A 788 -16.64 51.73 -9.86
N ILE A 789 -15.66 50.84 -9.65
CA ILE A 789 -15.60 49.49 -10.24
C ILE A 789 -15.32 48.41 -9.19
N VAL A 790 -15.67 47.15 -9.49
CA VAL A 790 -15.34 46.01 -8.62
C VAL A 790 -13.82 45.87 -8.47
N GLY A 791 -13.34 45.81 -7.23
CA GLY A 791 -11.91 45.82 -6.92
C GLY A 791 -11.64 45.61 -5.44
N ASN A 792 -10.37 45.49 -5.07
CA ASN A 792 -9.94 45.26 -3.71
C ASN A 792 -10.04 46.55 -2.88
N THR A 793 -11.06 46.67 -2.04
CA THR A 793 -11.32 47.87 -1.23
C THR A 793 -10.33 48.09 -0.07
N LYS A 794 -9.36 47.19 0.15
CA LYS A 794 -8.22 47.37 1.07
C LYS A 794 -6.93 47.79 0.37
N THR A 795 -6.62 47.24 -0.82
CA THR A 795 -5.38 47.56 -1.57
C THR A 795 -5.59 48.54 -2.72
N CYS A 796 -6.83 48.97 -2.96
CA CYS A 796 -7.24 49.86 -4.05
C CYS A 796 -7.00 49.29 -5.46
N ALA A 797 -6.68 48.00 -5.57
CA ALA A 797 -6.38 47.34 -6.83
C ALA A 797 -7.66 46.95 -7.59
N ARG A 798 -7.71 47.28 -8.88
CA ARG A 798 -8.73 46.84 -9.83
C ARG A 798 -8.69 45.31 -10.03
N ALA A 799 -9.86 44.67 -10.09
CA ALA A 799 -9.97 43.23 -10.29
C ALA A 799 -10.44 42.91 -11.72
N GLU A 800 -9.52 42.50 -12.59
CA GLU A 800 -9.82 42.17 -13.99
C GLU A 800 -10.23 40.71 -14.18
N GLY A 801 -10.88 40.40 -15.30
CA GLY A 801 -11.12 39.02 -15.76
C GLY A 801 -12.14 38.18 -14.99
N LEU A 802 -12.61 38.62 -13.81
CA LEU A 802 -13.46 37.88 -12.84
C LEU A 802 -14.53 36.93 -13.43
N CYS A 803 -15.26 37.35 -14.47
CA CYS A 803 -16.35 36.59 -15.08
C CYS A 803 -16.09 36.13 -16.52
N VAL A 804 -14.84 36.24 -17.01
CA VAL A 804 -14.44 35.76 -18.34
C VAL A 804 -14.38 34.24 -18.33
N GLY A 805 -14.98 33.60 -19.33
CA GLY A 805 -15.07 32.13 -19.43
C GLY A 805 -16.04 31.46 -18.46
N GLN A 806 -16.64 32.20 -17.51
CA GLN A 806 -17.66 31.67 -16.60
C GLN A 806 -19.02 31.53 -17.28
N PRO A 807 -19.82 30.48 -16.98
CA PRO A 807 -21.18 30.37 -17.48
C PRO A 807 -22.08 31.46 -16.90
N ASN A 808 -23.10 31.86 -17.67
CA ASN A 808 -24.06 32.89 -17.24
C ASN A 808 -24.83 32.42 -15.99
N GLY A 809 -24.81 33.22 -14.93
CA GLY A 809 -25.35 32.85 -13.61
C GLY A 809 -24.34 32.18 -12.66
N ALA A 810 -23.06 32.05 -13.03
CA ALA A 810 -22.02 31.61 -12.10
C ALA A 810 -21.89 32.56 -10.89
N ILE A 811 -21.57 32.00 -9.72
CA ILE A 811 -21.39 32.74 -8.47
C ILE A 811 -19.98 32.50 -7.93
N ILE A 812 -19.24 33.59 -7.68
CA ILE A 812 -17.86 33.61 -7.17
C ILE A 812 -17.72 34.56 -5.98
N GLY A 813 -16.66 34.43 -5.18
CA GLY A 813 -16.39 35.33 -4.05
C GLY A 813 -15.89 36.71 -4.47
N HIS A 814 -16.14 37.74 -3.64
CA HIS A 814 -15.53 39.06 -3.84
C HIS A 814 -14.03 39.05 -3.46
N PRO A 815 -13.14 39.78 -4.16
CA PRO A 815 -11.68 39.74 -3.93
C PRO A 815 -11.21 40.01 -2.49
N ASN A 816 -11.95 40.79 -1.69
CA ASN A 816 -11.56 41.15 -0.32
C ASN A 816 -12.72 41.44 0.65
N GLU A 817 -13.99 41.29 0.23
CA GLU A 817 -15.16 41.58 1.08
C GLU A 817 -16.04 40.34 1.18
N CYS A 818 -15.82 39.50 2.19
CA CYS A 818 -16.60 38.28 2.42
C CYS A 818 -18.11 38.52 2.64
N GLY A 819 -18.55 39.74 2.96
CA GLY A 819 -19.97 40.13 2.98
C GLY A 819 -20.61 40.28 1.58
N ILE A 820 -19.83 40.13 0.51
CA ILE A 820 -20.25 40.30 -0.89
C ILE A 820 -19.83 39.05 -1.70
N TYR A 821 -20.71 38.65 -2.62
CA TYR A 821 -20.41 37.71 -3.68
C TYR A 821 -20.61 38.37 -5.04
N ILE A 822 -20.07 37.79 -6.10
CA ILE A 822 -20.19 38.28 -7.47
C ILE A 822 -21.00 37.26 -8.27
N MET A 823 -22.05 37.74 -8.95
CA MET A 823 -22.80 36.96 -9.93
C MET A 823 -22.38 37.36 -11.34
N CYS A 824 -22.00 36.40 -12.15
CA CYS A 824 -21.56 36.63 -13.53
C CYS A 824 -22.77 36.69 -14.47
N VAL A 825 -23.10 37.90 -14.95
CA VAL A 825 -24.22 38.14 -15.87
C VAL A 825 -23.65 38.57 -17.22
N SER A 826 -23.82 37.76 -18.26
CA SER A 826 -23.28 38.01 -19.61
C SER A 826 -21.77 38.34 -19.61
N GLN A 827 -20.99 37.60 -18.81
CA GLN A 827 -19.55 37.80 -18.54
C GLN A 827 -19.18 39.09 -17.77
N ALA A 828 -20.14 39.92 -17.35
CA ALA A 828 -19.90 41.05 -16.46
C ALA A 828 -20.05 40.66 -14.97
N PRO A 829 -19.18 41.14 -14.06
CA PRO A 829 -19.30 40.89 -12.63
C PRO A 829 -20.31 41.84 -11.98
N ALA A 830 -21.39 41.29 -11.40
CA ALA A 830 -22.36 42.04 -10.59
C ALA A 830 -22.14 41.75 -9.09
N PRO A 831 -21.71 42.73 -8.26
CA PRO A 831 -21.53 42.55 -6.83
C PRO A 831 -22.88 42.54 -6.09
N MET A 832 -23.07 41.53 -5.26
CA MET A 832 -24.29 41.23 -4.52
C MET A 832 -23.98 41.04 -3.03
N ARG A 833 -24.70 41.73 -2.14
CA ARG A 833 -24.47 41.61 -0.69
C ARG A 833 -25.15 40.37 -0.12
N CYS A 834 -24.48 39.73 0.85
CA CYS A 834 -25.15 38.79 1.75
C CYS A 834 -26.15 39.52 2.68
N PRO A 835 -27.13 38.82 3.25
CA PRO A 835 -27.98 39.35 4.31
C PRO A 835 -27.17 39.83 5.52
N ALA A 836 -27.73 40.77 6.29
CA ALA A 836 -27.06 41.33 7.47
C ALA A 836 -26.62 40.23 8.47
N GLY A 837 -25.36 40.28 8.91
CA GLY A 837 -24.76 39.27 9.78
C GLY A 837 -24.41 37.95 9.09
N GLN A 838 -24.32 37.92 7.75
CA GLN A 838 -23.89 36.77 6.97
C GLN A 838 -22.74 37.12 6.00
N ILE A 839 -21.90 36.13 5.72
CA ILE A 839 -20.77 36.20 4.78
C ILE A 839 -20.83 35.01 3.80
N PHE A 840 -20.32 35.18 2.59
CA PHE A 840 -20.38 34.19 1.53
C PHE A 840 -19.35 33.08 1.71
N LYS A 841 -19.79 31.82 1.66
CA LYS A 841 -18.91 30.63 1.65
C LYS A 841 -18.91 30.02 0.26
N LEU A 842 -17.76 30.04 -0.41
CA LEU A 842 -17.62 29.66 -1.83
C LEU A 842 -17.94 28.19 -2.08
N GLU A 843 -17.52 27.29 -1.18
CA GLU A 843 -17.71 25.84 -1.33
C GLU A 843 -19.19 25.43 -1.21
N ALA A 844 -19.97 26.21 -0.46
CA ALA A 844 -21.42 26.02 -0.29
C ALA A 844 -22.26 26.88 -1.25
N GLN A 845 -21.62 27.76 -2.03
CA GLN A 845 -22.21 28.79 -2.89
C GLN A 845 -23.36 29.59 -2.24
N TYR A 846 -23.26 29.88 -0.94
CA TYR A 846 -24.34 30.49 -0.16
C TYR A 846 -23.82 31.36 0.99
N CYS A 847 -24.66 32.27 1.50
CA CYS A 847 -24.36 33.15 2.64
C CYS A 847 -24.64 32.43 3.98
N VAL A 848 -23.67 32.47 4.89
CA VAL A 848 -23.73 31.82 6.21
C VAL A 848 -23.44 32.83 7.34
N PRO A 849 -23.98 32.66 8.55
CA PRO A 849 -23.76 33.61 9.66
C PRO A 849 -22.29 33.88 9.95
N GLY A 850 -21.88 35.14 10.03
CA GLY A 850 -20.49 35.53 10.25
C GLY A 850 -20.26 37.04 10.31
N LYS A 851 -19.04 37.42 10.70
CA LYS A 851 -18.60 38.81 10.83
C LYS A 851 -17.90 39.27 9.54
N ALA A 852 -18.51 40.21 8.84
CA ALA A 852 -17.97 40.76 7.59
C ALA A 852 -16.64 41.54 7.76
N GLU A 853 -16.37 42.04 8.97
CA GLU A 853 -15.15 42.81 9.30
C GLU A 853 -13.90 41.92 9.40
N SER A 854 -14.01 40.77 10.09
CA SER A 854 -12.92 39.81 10.27
C SER A 854 -12.95 38.64 9.29
N CYS A 855 -14.01 38.53 8.47
CA CYS A 855 -14.29 37.39 7.60
C CYS A 855 -14.30 36.02 8.29
N GLN A 856 -14.68 36.01 9.58
CA GLN A 856 -14.85 34.81 10.39
C GLN A 856 -16.32 34.41 10.42
N PHE A 857 -16.60 33.13 10.19
CA PHE A 857 -17.91 32.53 10.44
C PHE A 857 -18.25 32.60 11.93
N ASN A 858 -19.53 32.76 12.28
CA ASN A 858 -19.95 32.72 13.67
C ASN A 858 -19.81 31.28 14.19
N PRO A 859 -19.26 31.05 15.39
CA PRO A 859 -19.21 29.71 15.97
C PRO A 859 -20.63 29.18 16.21
N VAL A 860 -20.79 27.87 16.03
CA VAL A 860 -22.08 27.16 15.96
C VAL A 860 -23.06 27.58 17.07
N GLU A 861 -22.56 27.65 18.30
CA GLU A 861 -23.29 28.06 19.51
C GLU A 861 -24.06 29.39 19.35
N THR A 862 -23.51 30.31 18.55
CA THR A 862 -23.99 31.69 18.39
C THR A 862 -24.54 31.98 16.99
N MET A 863 -24.35 31.07 16.01
CA MET A 863 -24.68 31.34 14.61
C MET A 863 -26.19 31.59 14.38
N CYS A 864 -27.04 31.11 15.28
CA CYS A 864 -28.49 31.28 15.24
C CYS A 864 -29.03 32.48 16.05
N SER A 865 -28.22 33.17 16.87
CA SER A 865 -28.73 34.08 17.92
C SER A 865 -29.59 35.25 17.42
N ASN A 866 -29.42 35.65 16.15
CA ASN A 866 -30.25 36.68 15.48
C ASN A 866 -30.83 36.17 14.13
N MET A 867 -30.94 34.85 13.93
CA MET A 867 -31.41 34.25 12.68
C MET A 867 -32.87 33.77 12.77
N MET A 868 -33.54 33.71 11.62
CA MET A 868 -34.95 33.29 11.54
C MET A 868 -35.17 31.85 12.03
N ASP A 869 -36.32 31.62 12.65
CA ASP A 869 -36.73 30.30 13.14
C ASP A 869 -36.89 29.30 11.98
N ASN A 870 -36.51 28.05 12.20
CA ASN A 870 -36.38 26.99 11.18
C ASN A 870 -35.39 27.27 10.02
N ALA A 871 -34.59 28.34 10.04
CA ALA A 871 -33.55 28.55 9.03
C ALA A 871 -32.50 27.43 9.05
N ILE A 872 -32.16 26.88 7.88
CA ILE A 872 -31.13 25.86 7.67
C ILE A 872 -29.90 26.53 7.07
N TYR A 873 -28.74 26.29 7.67
CA TYR A 873 -27.42 26.70 7.18
C TYR A 873 -26.47 25.48 7.16
N PRO A 874 -25.50 25.42 6.22
CA PRO A 874 -24.37 24.51 6.34
C PRO A 874 -23.63 24.70 7.67
N HIS A 875 -23.16 23.60 8.28
CA HIS A 875 -22.30 23.71 9.45
C HIS A 875 -20.94 24.33 9.04
N PRO A 876 -20.31 25.20 9.87
CA PRO A 876 -19.18 26.01 9.41
C PRO A 876 -17.96 25.19 8.97
N ASN A 877 -17.68 24.11 9.72
CA ASN A 877 -16.46 23.31 9.60
C ASN A 877 -16.69 21.87 9.10
N ASP A 878 -17.95 21.47 8.86
CA ASP A 878 -18.30 20.14 8.39
C ASP A 878 -19.41 20.26 7.34
N CYS A 879 -19.23 19.64 6.17
CA CYS A 879 -20.23 19.65 5.11
C CYS A 879 -21.23 18.48 5.19
N THR A 880 -20.97 17.48 6.03
CA THR A 880 -21.93 16.41 6.36
C THR A 880 -23.00 16.90 7.34
N GLN A 881 -22.84 18.07 7.95
CA GLN A 881 -23.76 18.60 8.95
C GLN A 881 -24.43 19.91 8.48
N PHE A 882 -25.65 20.13 8.97
CA PHE A 882 -26.38 21.39 8.81
C PHE A 882 -26.96 21.85 10.15
N VAL A 883 -26.93 23.16 10.37
CA VAL A 883 -27.49 23.78 11.57
C VAL A 883 -28.87 24.33 11.24
N LYS A 884 -29.88 23.79 11.91
CA LYS A 884 -31.25 24.28 11.89
C LYS A 884 -31.47 25.17 13.11
N CYS A 885 -31.76 26.45 12.90
CA CYS A 885 -32.08 27.36 13.98
C CYS A 885 -33.47 27.07 14.55
N ASN A 886 -33.59 27.00 15.88
CA ASN A 886 -34.84 26.85 16.62
C ASN A 886 -34.89 27.88 17.76
N ARG A 887 -35.74 28.90 17.61
CA ARG A 887 -35.92 30.02 18.57
C ARG A 887 -34.58 30.65 19.01
N GLY A 888 -33.73 30.97 18.03
CA GLY A 888 -32.40 31.56 18.25
C GLY A 888 -31.31 30.58 18.69
N LYS A 889 -31.64 29.33 19.04
CA LYS A 889 -30.66 28.30 19.38
C LYS A 889 -30.26 27.48 18.13
N PRO A 890 -28.99 27.08 18.00
CA PRO A 890 -28.57 26.12 16.98
C PRO A 890 -29.03 24.70 17.34
N ILE A 891 -29.48 23.95 16.34
CA ILE A 891 -29.58 22.48 16.41
C ILE A 891 -28.73 21.95 15.26
N VAL A 892 -27.64 21.25 15.59
CA VAL A 892 -26.85 20.51 14.59
C VAL A 892 -27.65 19.26 14.19
N ASN A 893 -27.70 18.99 12.89
CA ASN A 893 -28.33 17.81 12.31
C ASN A 893 -27.36 17.25 11.26
N ASP A 894 -27.18 15.93 11.24
CA ASP A 894 -26.39 15.27 10.21
C ASP A 894 -27.21 15.10 8.92
N CYS A 895 -26.55 15.21 7.77
CA CYS A 895 -27.07 14.69 6.51
C CYS A 895 -27.08 13.15 6.52
N PRO A 896 -27.87 12.51 5.65
CA PRO A 896 -27.70 11.09 5.36
C PRO A 896 -26.23 10.79 5.04
N VAL A 897 -25.71 9.70 5.61
CA VAL A 897 -24.27 9.40 5.54
C VAL A 897 -23.81 9.32 4.08
N GLY A 898 -22.76 10.06 3.72
CA GLY A 898 -22.24 10.16 2.35
C GLY A 898 -22.93 11.20 1.45
N GLU A 899 -23.91 11.92 1.99
CA GLU A 899 -24.41 13.18 1.45
C GLU A 899 -23.81 14.38 2.19
N ILE A 900 -23.71 15.51 1.50
CA ILE A 900 -23.29 16.80 2.04
C ILE A 900 -24.37 17.86 1.77
N ILE A 901 -24.46 18.87 2.63
CA ILE A 901 -25.49 19.91 2.53
C ILE A 901 -25.25 20.86 1.35
N HIS A 902 -26.19 20.93 0.42
CA HIS A 902 -26.17 21.87 -0.70
C HIS A 902 -26.81 23.21 -0.30
N GLY A 903 -25.98 24.24 -0.08
CA GLY A 903 -26.39 25.49 0.57
C GLY A 903 -27.56 26.23 -0.10
N LEU A 904 -27.60 26.22 -1.44
CA LEU A 904 -28.67 26.89 -2.21
C LEU A 904 -30.03 26.18 -2.12
N SER A 905 -30.07 24.84 -2.19
CA SER A 905 -31.34 24.08 -2.11
C SER A 905 -31.74 23.73 -0.68
N LYS A 906 -30.80 23.81 0.28
CA LYS A 906 -30.98 23.41 1.68
C LYS A 906 -31.37 21.93 1.83
N THR A 907 -30.93 21.12 0.88
CA THR A 907 -31.07 19.66 0.86
C THR A 907 -29.69 19.03 0.93
N CYS A 908 -29.58 17.88 1.59
CA CYS A 908 -28.43 17.00 1.41
C CYS A 908 -28.41 16.47 -0.03
N ARG A 909 -27.21 16.23 -0.58
CA ARG A 909 -26.96 15.63 -1.90
C ARG A 909 -25.68 14.80 -1.83
N PRO A 910 -25.54 13.70 -2.60
CA PRO A 910 -24.31 12.89 -2.60
C PRO A 910 -23.04 13.72 -2.79
N GLY A 911 -22.06 13.53 -1.89
CA GLY A 911 -20.85 14.34 -1.84
C GLY A 911 -19.68 13.66 -1.13
N ASN A 912 -18.46 14.01 -1.54
CA ASN A 912 -17.24 13.59 -0.89
C ASN A 912 -17.10 14.35 0.45
N THR A 913 -17.18 13.64 1.57
CA THR A 913 -17.25 14.21 2.92
C THR A 913 -15.89 14.72 3.42
N LYS A 914 -14.78 14.28 2.83
CA LYS A 914 -13.41 14.76 3.15
C LYS A 914 -13.02 16.04 2.40
N THR A 915 -13.58 16.27 1.22
CA THR A 915 -13.24 17.43 0.35
C THR A 915 -14.41 18.40 0.15
N CYS A 916 -15.59 18.08 0.67
CA CYS A 916 -16.83 18.85 0.55
C CYS A 916 -17.25 19.18 -0.90
N LYS A 917 -16.93 18.29 -1.83
CA LYS A 917 -17.30 18.39 -3.26
C LYS A 917 -18.47 17.47 -3.58
N PHE A 918 -19.47 17.99 -4.30
CA PHE A 918 -20.56 17.17 -4.85
C PHE A 918 -20.03 16.16 -5.86
N ILE A 919 -20.57 14.95 -5.82
CA ILE A 919 -20.19 13.84 -6.72
C ILE A 919 -21.32 13.49 -7.70
N ASP A 920 -22.27 14.39 -7.88
CA ASP A 920 -23.51 14.20 -8.66
C ASP A 920 -23.30 13.89 -10.15
N ARG A 921 -22.05 14.00 -10.65
CA ARG A 921 -21.64 13.65 -12.01
C ARG A 921 -20.94 12.29 -12.15
N VAL A 922 -20.64 11.58 -11.07
CA VAL A 922 -19.88 10.30 -11.11
C VAL A 922 -20.58 9.20 -11.92
N CYS A 923 -21.91 9.23 -11.98
CA CYS A 923 -22.71 8.28 -12.77
C CYS A 923 -22.95 8.69 -14.24
N LEU A 924 -22.38 9.80 -14.72
CA LEU A 924 -22.51 10.19 -16.13
C LEU A 924 -21.67 9.26 -17.02
N GLY A 925 -22.35 8.57 -17.94
CA GLY A 925 -21.72 7.57 -18.83
C GLY A 925 -21.53 6.19 -18.19
N GLN A 926 -21.95 5.99 -16.94
CA GLN A 926 -21.94 4.68 -16.27
C GLN A 926 -23.20 3.87 -16.62
N PRO A 927 -23.12 2.53 -16.72
CA PRO A 927 -24.31 1.70 -16.95
C PRO A 927 -25.25 1.71 -15.73
N ASP A 928 -26.53 1.44 -15.98
CA ASP A 928 -27.53 1.35 -14.90
C ASP A 928 -27.19 0.23 -13.91
N GLY A 929 -27.30 0.52 -12.61
CA GLY A 929 -26.93 -0.40 -11.55
C GLY A 929 -25.44 -0.47 -11.19
N ALA A 930 -24.55 0.26 -11.90
CA ALA A 930 -23.11 0.28 -11.60
C ALA A 930 -22.80 0.63 -10.13
N VAL A 931 -21.79 -0.04 -9.55
CA VAL A 931 -21.39 0.12 -8.15
C VAL A 931 -19.95 0.65 -8.09
N ILE A 932 -19.74 1.73 -7.34
CA ILE A 932 -18.48 2.50 -7.27
C ILE A 932 -18.20 2.78 -5.79
N GLU A 933 -16.93 2.82 -5.37
CA GLU A 933 -16.56 3.19 -3.99
C GLU A 933 -17.00 4.63 -3.62
N HIS A 934 -17.31 4.88 -2.35
CA HIS A 934 -17.54 6.26 -1.89
C HIS A 934 -16.20 6.95 -1.60
N PRO A 935 -15.84 8.05 -2.28
CA PRO A 935 -14.46 8.58 -2.34
C PRO A 935 -13.98 9.28 -1.05
N SER A 936 -14.64 9.02 0.07
CA SER A 936 -14.31 9.54 1.40
C SER A 936 -14.72 8.63 2.56
N LEU A 937 -15.60 7.65 2.33
CA LEU A 937 -16.21 6.82 3.37
C LEU A 937 -16.18 5.34 2.93
N CYS A 938 -15.13 4.63 3.31
CA CYS A 938 -14.99 3.19 3.08
C CYS A 938 -16.17 2.36 3.63
N GLY A 939 -16.89 2.84 4.65
CA GLY A 939 -18.14 2.22 5.12
C GLY A 939 -19.32 2.29 4.14
N GLN A 940 -19.14 2.84 2.93
CA GLN A 940 -20.20 3.11 1.96
C GLN A 940 -19.77 2.93 0.51
N PHE A 941 -20.77 2.86 -0.36
CA PHE A 941 -20.60 2.84 -1.81
C PHE A 941 -21.67 3.66 -2.53
N ILE A 942 -21.36 4.01 -3.78
CA ILE A 942 -22.25 4.65 -4.73
C ILE A 942 -22.90 3.57 -5.59
N LYS A 943 -24.21 3.66 -5.80
CA LYS A 943 -24.94 2.90 -6.82
C LYS A 943 -25.57 3.84 -7.83
N CYS A 944 -25.23 3.67 -9.10
CA CYS A 944 -25.79 4.46 -10.19
C CYS A 944 -27.18 3.94 -10.57
N ARG A 945 -28.14 4.86 -10.75
CA ARG A 945 -29.48 4.53 -11.22
C ARG A 945 -29.98 5.52 -12.26
N TYR A 946 -30.10 5.09 -13.52
CA TYR A 946 -30.42 5.93 -14.69
C TYR A 946 -29.58 7.22 -14.77
N GLY A 947 -28.28 7.11 -14.48
CA GLY A 947 -27.34 8.24 -14.42
C GLY A 947 -27.38 9.09 -13.14
N ALA A 948 -28.35 8.85 -12.24
CA ALA A 948 -28.39 9.49 -10.92
C ALA A 948 -27.50 8.74 -9.91
N VAL A 949 -26.89 9.49 -9.00
CA VAL A 949 -26.05 8.98 -7.91
C VAL A 949 -26.93 8.64 -6.71
N THR A 950 -26.82 7.43 -6.17
CA THR A 950 -27.38 7.06 -4.86
C THR A 950 -26.29 6.50 -3.96
N VAL A 951 -26.30 6.83 -2.67
CA VAL A 951 -25.33 6.31 -1.69
C VAL A 951 -25.97 5.19 -0.89
N GLN A 952 -25.22 4.11 -0.63
CA GLN A 952 -25.65 2.98 0.18
C GLN A 952 -24.56 2.64 1.21
N SER A 953 -24.97 2.23 2.40
CA SER A 953 -24.06 1.91 3.51
C SER A 953 -23.81 0.41 3.62
N CYS A 954 -22.57 0.04 3.96
CA CYS A 954 -22.25 -1.32 4.37
C CYS A 954 -22.81 -1.63 5.78
N PRO A 955 -23.17 -2.90 6.06
CA PRO A 955 -23.52 -3.36 7.41
C PRO A 955 -22.46 -3.04 8.46
N ASP A 956 -22.81 -3.15 9.74
CA ASP A 956 -21.88 -2.76 10.80
C ASP A 956 -20.72 -3.72 10.99
N GLY A 957 -19.56 -3.15 11.32
CA GLY A 957 -18.26 -3.82 11.23
C GLY A 957 -17.75 -4.06 9.79
N LYS A 958 -18.41 -3.54 8.75
CA LYS A 958 -18.02 -3.75 7.34
C LYS A 958 -17.70 -2.48 6.56
N ILE A 959 -16.75 -2.59 5.64
CA ILE A 959 -16.35 -1.58 4.66
C ILE A 959 -16.45 -2.14 3.23
N PHE A 960 -16.75 -1.29 2.26
CA PHE A 960 -16.89 -1.63 0.86
C PHE A 960 -15.53 -1.85 0.21
N ARG A 961 -15.44 -2.90 -0.60
CA ARG A 961 -14.24 -3.24 -1.37
C ARG A 961 -14.57 -3.11 -2.87
N PRO A 962 -13.95 -2.15 -3.60
CA PRO A 962 -14.37 -1.80 -4.96
C PRO A 962 -14.24 -2.97 -5.94
N ASP A 963 -13.09 -3.65 -5.93
CA ASP A 963 -12.74 -4.75 -6.85
C ASP A 963 -13.81 -5.86 -6.90
N SER A 964 -14.32 -6.23 -5.73
CA SER A 964 -15.32 -7.30 -5.52
C SER A 964 -16.74 -6.77 -5.34
N GLN A 965 -16.96 -5.46 -5.45
CA GLN A 965 -18.24 -4.76 -5.31
C GLN A 965 -19.08 -5.19 -4.08
N LEU A 966 -18.43 -5.51 -2.96
CA LEU A 966 -19.09 -6.06 -1.76
C LEU A 966 -18.49 -5.53 -0.45
N CYS A 967 -19.24 -5.65 0.63
CA CYS A 967 -18.85 -5.21 1.96
C CYS A 967 -18.11 -6.34 2.74
N VAL A 968 -16.81 -6.15 2.97
CA VAL A 968 -15.94 -7.03 3.78
C VAL A 968 -15.81 -6.52 5.22
N MET A 969 -15.31 -7.33 6.16
CA MET A 969 -15.07 -6.87 7.54
C MET A 969 -13.93 -5.83 7.58
N GLY A 970 -14.11 -4.74 8.31
CA GLY A 970 -13.08 -3.71 8.45
C GLY A 970 -13.51 -2.47 9.24
N ASN A 971 -12.50 -1.69 9.60
CA ASN A 971 -12.65 -0.54 10.48
C ASN A 971 -13.15 0.67 9.67
N LYS A 972 -14.42 1.03 9.87
CA LYS A 972 -15.09 2.18 9.22
C LYS A 972 -14.38 3.53 9.47
N SER A 973 -13.49 3.63 10.47
CA SER A 973 -12.78 4.87 10.84
C SER A 973 -11.38 4.99 10.23
N THR A 974 -10.58 3.91 10.22
CA THR A 974 -9.24 3.93 9.59
C THR A 974 -9.27 3.56 8.11
N CYS A 975 -10.36 2.93 7.65
CA CYS A 975 -10.48 2.29 6.33
C CYS A 975 -9.51 1.13 6.08
N GLU A 976 -8.90 0.61 7.13
CA GLU A 976 -8.17 -0.65 7.12
C GLU A 976 -9.16 -1.82 7.24
N PHE A 977 -8.84 -2.93 6.60
CA PHE A 977 -9.55 -4.18 6.84
C PHE A 977 -9.18 -4.75 8.22
N GLU A 978 -10.11 -5.47 8.86
CA GLU A 978 -9.82 -6.08 10.17
C GLU A 978 -8.81 -7.21 10.01
N THR A 979 -7.89 -7.39 10.96
CA THR A 979 -6.91 -8.48 10.87
C THR A 979 -7.61 -9.83 11.07
N VAL A 980 -7.14 -10.87 10.38
CA VAL A 980 -7.81 -12.18 10.33
C VAL A 980 -8.07 -12.72 11.74
N GLU A 981 -7.08 -12.61 12.62
CA GLU A 981 -7.09 -13.11 14.00
C GLU A 981 -8.15 -12.42 14.88
N ARG A 982 -8.65 -11.24 14.46
CA ARG A 982 -9.62 -10.43 15.21
C ARG A 982 -11.05 -10.55 14.71
N MET A 983 -11.25 -11.01 13.48
CA MET A 983 -12.58 -11.05 12.85
C MET A 983 -13.61 -11.88 13.61
N CYS A 984 -13.17 -12.90 14.35
CA CYS A 984 -14.02 -13.88 15.03
C CYS A 984 -14.27 -13.61 16.52
N ILE A 985 -13.62 -12.60 17.11
CA ILE A 985 -13.79 -12.23 18.53
C ILE A 985 -15.24 -11.73 18.75
N GLY A 986 -15.93 -12.32 19.72
CA GLY A 986 -17.34 -12.02 20.03
C GLY A 986 -18.31 -12.39 18.90
N LYS A 987 -17.99 -13.37 18.04
CA LYS A 987 -18.88 -13.86 16.96
C LYS A 987 -19.46 -15.23 17.28
N THR A 988 -20.61 -15.52 16.68
CA THR A 988 -21.21 -16.85 16.67
C THR A 988 -20.41 -17.79 15.76
N ASN A 989 -20.24 -19.03 16.19
CA ASN A 989 -19.65 -20.10 15.37
C ASN A 989 -20.40 -20.29 14.04
N ASP A 990 -19.74 -20.96 13.08
CA ASP A 990 -20.26 -21.41 11.78
C ASP A 990 -20.64 -20.31 10.78
N HIS A 991 -20.65 -19.03 11.16
CA HIS A 991 -20.85 -17.94 10.20
C HIS A 991 -19.55 -17.62 9.44
N VAL A 992 -19.64 -17.50 8.12
CA VAL A 992 -18.50 -17.34 7.22
C VAL A 992 -18.41 -15.92 6.65
N TYR A 993 -17.23 -15.32 6.71
CA TYR A 993 -16.95 -13.93 6.35
C TYR A 993 -15.98 -13.84 5.16
N SER A 994 -16.16 -12.88 4.24
CA SER A 994 -15.13 -12.56 3.24
C SER A 994 -13.80 -12.25 3.91
N HIS A 995 -12.71 -12.81 3.40
CA HIS A 995 -11.37 -12.47 3.85
C HIS A 995 -11.04 -11.00 3.51
N PRO A 996 -10.27 -10.29 4.36
CA PRO A 996 -10.04 -8.86 4.25
C PRO A 996 -9.38 -8.42 2.93
N SER A 997 -8.20 -8.97 2.60
CA SER A 997 -7.35 -8.49 1.50
C SER A 997 -7.40 -9.37 0.24
N ASP A 998 -7.30 -10.71 0.37
CA ASP A 998 -7.56 -11.64 -0.74
C ASP A 998 -9.08 -11.92 -0.88
N CYS A 999 -9.60 -11.82 -2.10
CA CYS A 999 -10.99 -12.16 -2.45
C CYS A 999 -11.19 -13.65 -2.78
N ARG A 1000 -10.09 -14.39 -2.96
CA ARG A 1000 -10.05 -15.84 -3.14
C ARG A 1000 -10.17 -16.59 -1.82
N SER A 1001 -10.18 -15.89 -0.69
CA SER A 1001 -10.26 -16.48 0.65
C SER A 1001 -11.53 -16.06 1.40
N PHE A 1002 -11.86 -16.82 2.43
CA PHE A 1002 -12.87 -16.50 3.43
C PHE A 1002 -12.43 -16.98 4.81
N ILE A 1003 -13.01 -16.39 5.85
CA ILE A 1003 -12.74 -16.73 7.24
C ILE A 1003 -13.95 -17.47 7.82
N ARG A 1004 -13.72 -18.68 8.35
CA ARG A 1004 -14.66 -19.37 9.23
C ARG A 1004 -14.33 -19.02 10.68
N CYS A 1005 -15.37 -18.78 11.48
CA CYS A 1005 -15.21 -18.57 12.91
C CYS A 1005 -15.58 -19.83 13.69
N GLN A 1006 -14.63 -20.36 14.47
CA GLN A 1006 -14.84 -21.49 15.38
C GLN A 1006 -14.33 -21.12 16.79
N ASN A 1007 -15.23 -20.97 17.75
CA ASN A 1007 -14.91 -20.68 19.16
C ASN A 1007 -14.02 -19.44 19.33
N GLU A 1008 -14.41 -18.34 18.67
CA GLU A 1008 -13.67 -17.07 18.55
C GLU A 1008 -12.34 -17.13 17.76
N ILE A 1009 -11.87 -18.31 17.35
CA ILE A 1009 -10.70 -18.50 16.49
C ILE A 1009 -11.12 -18.27 15.03
N ALA A 1010 -10.24 -17.63 14.26
CA ALA A 1010 -10.38 -17.40 12.83
C ALA A 1010 -9.55 -18.42 12.02
N GLU A 1011 -10.22 -19.13 11.12
CA GLU A 1011 -9.59 -20.08 10.19
C GLU A 1011 -9.72 -19.54 8.76
N GLU A 1012 -8.60 -19.41 8.04
CA GLU A 1012 -8.61 -19.02 6.62
C GLU A 1012 -8.85 -20.26 5.73
N GLU A 1013 -9.93 -20.22 4.95
CA GLU A 1013 -10.21 -21.17 3.87
C GLU A 1013 -10.12 -20.46 2.51
N LYS A 1014 -9.71 -21.18 1.47
CA LYS A 1014 -9.54 -20.63 0.12
C LYS A 1014 -10.57 -21.20 -0.85
N CYS A 1015 -11.25 -20.32 -1.56
CA CYS A 1015 -12.11 -20.65 -2.69
C CYS A 1015 -11.34 -21.36 -3.79
N ARG A 1016 -12.06 -22.14 -4.61
CA ARG A 1016 -11.48 -22.84 -5.75
C ARG A 1016 -10.93 -21.82 -6.77
N PRO A 1017 -9.82 -22.11 -7.47
CA PRO A 1017 -9.28 -21.23 -8.52
C PRO A 1017 -10.37 -20.78 -9.53
N GLY A 1018 -10.34 -19.51 -9.92
CA GLY A 1018 -11.38 -18.86 -10.75
C GLY A 1018 -12.69 -18.53 -10.02
N THR A 1019 -12.81 -18.84 -8.73
CA THR A 1019 -13.92 -18.38 -7.89
C THR A 1019 -13.44 -17.40 -6.81
N ILE A 1020 -14.32 -16.48 -6.43
CA ILE A 1020 -14.13 -15.50 -5.36
C ILE A 1020 -15.26 -15.65 -4.33
N PHE A 1021 -15.03 -15.29 -3.07
CA PHE A 1021 -16.05 -15.46 -2.04
C PHE A 1021 -17.09 -14.33 -2.04
N GLN A 1022 -18.35 -14.68 -2.32
CA GLN A 1022 -19.48 -13.75 -2.32
C GLN A 1022 -20.24 -13.79 -0.99
N ALA A 1023 -20.03 -12.77 -0.16
CA ALA A 1023 -20.63 -12.65 1.17
C ALA A 1023 -22.17 -12.69 1.20
N THR A 1024 -22.87 -12.26 0.14
CA THR A 1024 -24.34 -12.25 0.08
C THR A 1024 -24.95 -13.64 0.05
N ASN A 1025 -24.22 -14.60 -0.54
CA ASN A 1025 -24.66 -15.98 -0.77
C ASN A 1025 -23.83 -16.96 0.08
N GLN A 1026 -22.93 -16.45 0.94
CA GLN A 1026 -21.93 -17.17 1.74
C GLN A 1026 -21.20 -18.30 0.99
N THR A 1027 -20.92 -18.10 -0.30
CA THR A 1027 -20.40 -19.13 -1.22
C THR A 1027 -19.35 -18.57 -2.17
N CYS A 1028 -18.46 -19.44 -2.64
CA CYS A 1028 -17.53 -19.12 -3.71
C CYS A 1028 -18.25 -19.14 -5.07
N VAL A 1029 -18.10 -18.09 -5.86
CA VAL A 1029 -18.81 -17.87 -7.13
C VAL A 1029 -17.84 -17.42 -8.23
N ALA A 1030 -18.26 -17.50 -9.51
CA ALA A 1030 -17.43 -17.15 -10.65
C ALA A 1030 -16.87 -15.72 -10.56
N GLY A 1031 -15.53 -15.58 -10.60
CA GLY A 1031 -14.89 -14.26 -10.47
C GLY A 1031 -13.39 -14.26 -10.76
N ASN A 1032 -12.89 -13.16 -11.31
CA ASN A 1032 -11.47 -13.02 -11.62
C ASN A 1032 -10.69 -12.73 -10.34
N GLY A 1033 -10.00 -13.70 -9.75
CA GLY A 1033 -9.23 -13.50 -8.52
C GLY A 1033 -8.05 -12.51 -8.60
N ASN A 1034 -7.66 -12.01 -9.79
CA ASN A 1034 -6.64 -10.95 -9.91
C ASN A 1034 -7.25 -9.53 -9.84
N THR A 1035 -8.47 -9.34 -10.36
CA THR A 1035 -9.19 -8.05 -10.31
C THR A 1035 -10.39 -8.07 -9.35
N CYS A 1036 -10.58 -9.21 -8.67
CA CYS A 1036 -11.71 -9.61 -7.83
C CYS A 1036 -13.11 -9.38 -8.42
N THR A 1037 -13.21 -9.14 -9.73
CA THR A 1037 -14.47 -8.82 -10.41
C THR A 1037 -15.39 -10.05 -10.49
N PHE A 1038 -16.67 -9.85 -10.14
CA PHE A 1038 -17.71 -10.88 -10.25
C PHE A 1038 -18.03 -11.16 -11.72
N LEU A 1039 -17.84 -12.41 -12.15
CA LEU A 1039 -18.08 -12.86 -13.51
C LEU A 1039 -19.47 -13.49 -13.69
N GLY A 1040 -20.26 -13.61 -12.61
CA GLY A 1040 -21.59 -14.23 -12.60
C GLY A 1040 -22.57 -13.73 -13.68
N ASN A 1041 -22.42 -12.48 -14.12
CA ASN A 1041 -23.28 -11.86 -15.14
C ASN A 1041 -22.80 -12.08 -16.59
N MET A 1042 -21.62 -12.70 -16.82
CA MET A 1042 -21.05 -12.86 -18.17
C MET A 1042 -21.97 -13.63 -19.13
N CYS A 1043 -22.71 -14.60 -18.60
CA CYS A 1043 -23.62 -15.46 -19.35
C CYS A 1043 -25.06 -14.92 -19.48
N VAL A 1044 -25.40 -13.81 -18.83
CA VAL A 1044 -26.77 -13.26 -18.87
C VAL A 1044 -27.09 -12.78 -20.29
N GLY A 1045 -28.11 -13.37 -20.91
CA GLY A 1045 -28.47 -13.10 -22.29
C GLY A 1045 -27.59 -13.80 -23.35
N ARG A 1046 -26.68 -14.69 -22.94
CA ARG A 1046 -25.97 -15.61 -23.84
C ARG A 1046 -26.66 -16.98 -23.85
N SER A 1047 -26.47 -17.72 -24.93
CA SER A 1047 -26.74 -19.16 -24.96
C SER A 1047 -25.72 -19.92 -24.11
N ASP A 1048 -26.13 -21.09 -23.63
CA ASP A 1048 -25.29 -22.04 -22.90
C ASP A 1048 -24.04 -22.43 -23.71
N GLY A 1049 -22.92 -22.65 -23.01
CA GLY A 1049 -21.60 -22.83 -23.63
C GLY A 1049 -20.45 -22.44 -22.71
N VAL A 1050 -19.22 -22.41 -23.24
CA VAL A 1050 -17.99 -22.12 -22.48
C VAL A 1050 -17.31 -20.84 -22.98
N LEU A 1051 -16.73 -20.06 -22.07
CA LEU A 1051 -15.96 -18.84 -22.35
C LEU A 1051 -14.59 -18.88 -21.64
N PRO A 1052 -13.52 -18.28 -22.20
CA PRO A 1052 -12.24 -18.14 -21.51
C PRO A 1052 -12.34 -17.30 -20.23
N HIS A 1053 -11.65 -17.70 -19.18
CA HIS A 1053 -11.62 -16.94 -17.92
C HIS A 1053 -10.52 -15.85 -17.97
N PRO A 1054 -10.81 -14.61 -17.55
CA PRO A 1054 -9.88 -13.47 -17.68
C PRO A 1054 -8.74 -13.44 -16.64
N GLN A 1055 -8.55 -14.51 -15.86
CA GLN A 1055 -7.48 -14.62 -14.85
C GLN A 1055 -6.31 -15.51 -15.30
N GLY A 1056 -6.58 -16.49 -16.16
CA GLY A 1056 -5.66 -17.56 -16.54
C GLY A 1056 -6.37 -18.54 -17.48
N CYS A 1057 -5.61 -19.15 -18.37
CA CYS A 1057 -6.10 -20.10 -19.38
C CYS A 1057 -6.44 -21.48 -18.80
N ASP A 1058 -5.90 -21.84 -17.63
CA ASP A 1058 -6.29 -23.01 -16.83
C ASP A 1058 -7.72 -22.90 -16.28
N LEU A 1059 -8.37 -21.76 -16.45
CA LEU A 1059 -9.69 -21.43 -15.96
C LEU A 1059 -10.65 -21.15 -17.12
N PHE A 1060 -11.90 -21.54 -16.95
CA PHE A 1060 -12.98 -21.23 -17.88
C PHE A 1060 -14.27 -20.86 -17.15
N LEU A 1061 -15.17 -20.19 -17.88
CA LEU A 1061 -16.53 -19.92 -17.45
C LEU A 1061 -17.48 -20.85 -18.22
N MET A 1062 -18.36 -21.53 -17.51
CA MET A 1062 -19.45 -22.31 -18.08
C MET A 1062 -20.76 -21.53 -17.91
N CYS A 1063 -21.42 -21.26 -19.03
CA CYS A 1063 -22.75 -20.67 -19.12
C CYS A 1063 -23.81 -21.78 -19.12
N THR A 1064 -24.71 -21.77 -18.15
CA THR A 1064 -25.89 -22.65 -18.11
C THR A 1064 -27.16 -21.87 -17.75
N SER A 1065 -28.11 -21.79 -18.69
CA SER A 1065 -29.36 -21.03 -18.59
C SER A 1065 -29.17 -19.60 -18.06
N GLY A 1066 -28.14 -18.91 -18.57
CA GLY A 1066 -27.75 -17.56 -18.15
C GLY A 1066 -26.93 -17.45 -16.87
N THR A 1067 -26.76 -18.54 -16.11
CA THR A 1067 -25.90 -18.61 -14.92
C THR A 1067 -24.44 -18.79 -15.34
N THR A 1068 -23.51 -18.11 -14.68
CA THR A 1068 -22.06 -18.29 -14.91
C THR A 1068 -21.41 -19.06 -13.75
N SER A 1069 -20.87 -20.23 -14.04
CA SER A 1069 -19.98 -20.98 -13.14
C SER A 1069 -18.53 -20.82 -13.60
N ALA A 1070 -17.58 -20.66 -12.68
CA ALA A 1070 -16.16 -20.72 -13.03
C ALA A 1070 -15.60 -22.09 -12.63
N LEU A 1071 -14.85 -22.68 -13.54
CA LEU A 1071 -14.27 -24.01 -13.39
C LEU A 1071 -12.79 -23.94 -13.77
N ARG A 1072 -11.96 -24.70 -13.06
CA ARG A 1072 -10.61 -25.00 -13.52
C ARG A 1072 -10.69 -26.19 -14.45
N CYS A 1073 -9.88 -26.16 -15.51
CA CYS A 1073 -9.49 -27.39 -16.18
C CYS A 1073 -8.80 -28.33 -15.16
N PRO A 1074 -8.71 -29.64 -15.44
CA PRO A 1074 -7.71 -30.50 -14.82
C PRO A 1074 -6.34 -29.81 -14.79
N GLU A 1075 -5.51 -30.11 -13.79
CA GLU A 1075 -4.17 -29.52 -13.74
C GLU A 1075 -3.39 -29.82 -15.03
N GLY A 1076 -2.56 -28.88 -15.49
CA GLY A 1076 -1.85 -28.96 -16.77
C GLY A 1076 -2.73 -29.27 -18.00
N GLU A 1077 -4.03 -29.02 -17.91
CA GLU A 1077 -4.88 -28.68 -19.04
C GLU A 1077 -5.22 -27.19 -18.99
N ILE A 1078 -5.45 -26.60 -20.16
CA ILE A 1078 -5.93 -25.23 -20.34
C ILE A 1078 -7.09 -25.21 -21.33
N LEU A 1079 -7.92 -24.18 -21.28
CA LEU A 1079 -9.00 -24.00 -22.22
C LEU A 1079 -8.44 -23.70 -23.62
N HIS A 1080 -8.75 -24.57 -24.59
CA HIS A 1080 -8.37 -24.39 -25.98
C HIS A 1080 -9.08 -23.16 -26.58
N PRO A 1081 -8.38 -22.10 -27.01
CA PRO A 1081 -9.00 -20.81 -27.35
C PRO A 1081 -10.03 -20.88 -28.49
N GLU A 1082 -9.81 -21.74 -29.49
CA GLU A 1082 -10.78 -21.93 -30.60
C GLU A 1082 -11.87 -22.98 -30.34
N LYS A 1083 -11.65 -23.94 -29.43
CA LYS A 1083 -12.55 -25.11 -29.23
C LYS A 1083 -13.37 -25.03 -27.96
N LEU A 1084 -12.97 -24.18 -27.01
CA LEU A 1084 -13.68 -23.89 -25.75
C LEU A 1084 -13.95 -25.16 -24.92
N VAL A 1085 -13.02 -26.11 -24.99
CA VAL A 1085 -12.90 -27.29 -24.13
C VAL A 1085 -11.51 -27.29 -23.49
N CYS A 1086 -11.37 -27.91 -22.32
CA CYS A 1086 -10.05 -28.17 -21.74
C CYS A 1086 -9.28 -29.17 -22.60
N ALA A 1087 -7.99 -28.91 -22.78
CA ALA A 1087 -7.04 -29.79 -23.44
C ALA A 1087 -5.67 -29.61 -22.78
N THR A 1088 -4.78 -30.58 -22.89
CA THR A 1088 -3.43 -30.50 -22.30
C THR A 1088 -2.70 -29.21 -22.71
N GLY A 1089 -2.00 -28.60 -21.76
CA GLY A 1089 -1.29 -27.35 -21.98
C GLY A 1089 -0.71 -26.72 -20.71
N ASN A 1090 0.20 -25.78 -20.90
CA ASN A 1090 0.92 -25.17 -19.80
C ASN A 1090 0.19 -23.92 -19.31
N ALA A 1091 -0.28 -23.98 -18.06
CA ALA A 1091 -0.97 -22.87 -17.40
C ALA A 1091 -0.08 -21.63 -17.16
N ALA A 1092 1.26 -21.79 -17.12
CA ALA A 1092 2.18 -20.71 -16.80
C ALA A 1092 2.47 -19.77 -17.98
N ASP A 1093 2.40 -20.28 -19.23
CA ASP A 1093 2.62 -19.49 -20.45
C ASP A 1093 1.43 -19.50 -21.43
N CYS A 1094 0.34 -20.16 -21.03
CA CYS A 1094 -0.91 -20.32 -21.76
C CYS A 1094 -0.78 -20.88 -23.18
N LYS A 1095 0.22 -21.74 -23.41
CA LYS A 1095 0.30 -22.54 -24.63
C LYS A 1095 -0.39 -23.89 -24.44
N LEU A 1096 -1.24 -24.25 -25.40
CA LEU A 1096 -1.68 -25.64 -25.55
C LEU A 1096 -0.46 -26.54 -25.74
N ALA A 1097 -0.55 -27.77 -25.23
CA ALA A 1097 0.34 -28.82 -25.65
C ALA A 1097 0.16 -29.01 -27.17
N PRO A 1098 1.24 -29.25 -27.94
CA PRO A 1098 1.10 -29.54 -29.35
C PRO A 1098 0.21 -30.76 -29.53
N VAL A 1099 -0.79 -30.67 -30.43
CA VAL A 1099 -1.69 -31.79 -30.72
C VAL A 1099 -0.90 -32.87 -31.48
N THR A 1100 -0.30 -33.79 -30.72
CA THR A 1100 0.31 -35.01 -31.25
C THR A 1100 -0.76 -36.10 -31.31
N THR A 1101 -0.81 -36.81 -32.43
CA THR A 1101 -1.78 -37.90 -32.64
C THR A 1101 -1.37 -39.22 -32.00
N GLU A 1102 -0.21 -39.24 -31.32
CA GLU A 1102 0.31 -40.32 -30.46
C GLU A 1102 1.23 -39.67 -29.38
N PRO A 1103 1.43 -40.28 -28.21
CA PRO A 1103 2.08 -39.65 -27.05
C PRO A 1103 3.48 -40.22 -26.71
N PRO A 1104 4.22 -39.56 -25.81
CA PRO A 1104 4.29 -40.11 -24.44
C PRO A 1104 3.81 -39.10 -23.39
N ILE A 1105 2.83 -39.50 -22.55
CA ILE A 1105 2.21 -38.63 -21.54
C ILE A 1105 2.87 -38.81 -20.14
N PHE A 1106 4.07 -39.40 -20.08
CA PHE A 1106 4.81 -39.60 -18.83
C PHE A 1106 5.02 -38.32 -18.00
N SER A 1107 5.12 -37.15 -18.63
CA SER A 1107 5.30 -35.86 -17.93
C SER A 1107 3.99 -35.21 -17.42
N VAL A 1108 2.82 -35.84 -17.57
CA VAL A 1108 1.56 -35.22 -17.08
C VAL A 1108 1.47 -35.27 -15.55
N CYS A 1109 2.11 -36.22 -14.88
CA CYS A 1109 2.08 -36.29 -13.41
C CYS A 1109 3.31 -35.68 -12.74
N ASP A 1110 4.33 -35.30 -13.51
CA ASP A 1110 5.55 -34.72 -12.96
C ASP A 1110 5.28 -33.32 -12.38
N GLY A 1111 5.73 -33.10 -11.15
CA GLY A 1111 5.37 -31.92 -10.35
C GLY A 1111 3.89 -31.81 -9.91
N ARG A 1112 3.04 -32.82 -10.14
CA ARG A 1112 1.63 -32.84 -9.68
C ARG A 1112 1.40 -33.78 -8.50
N PRO A 1113 0.44 -33.47 -7.60
CA PRO A 1113 0.05 -34.39 -6.53
C PRO A 1113 -0.73 -35.59 -7.05
N ASP A 1114 -0.59 -36.71 -6.33
CA ASP A 1114 -1.30 -37.97 -6.54
C ASP A 1114 -2.83 -37.78 -6.64
N GLY A 1115 -3.46 -38.39 -7.65
CA GLY A 1115 -4.89 -38.25 -7.93
C GLY A 1115 -5.24 -38.42 -9.42
N LYS A 1116 -6.53 -38.44 -9.74
CA LYS A 1116 -7.03 -38.71 -11.10
C LYS A 1116 -7.29 -37.42 -11.90
N TYR A 1117 -6.89 -37.37 -13.16
CA TYR A 1117 -7.02 -36.23 -14.08
C TYR A 1117 -7.69 -36.66 -15.39
N ALA A 1118 -8.40 -35.78 -16.09
CA ALA A 1118 -9.07 -36.19 -17.33
C ALA A 1118 -8.06 -36.54 -18.44
N HIS A 1119 -8.47 -37.40 -19.38
CA HIS A 1119 -7.69 -37.64 -20.59
C HIS A 1119 -8.07 -36.60 -21.66
N PRO A 1120 -7.12 -35.82 -22.22
CA PRO A 1120 -7.36 -34.62 -23.05
C PRO A 1120 -8.01 -34.86 -24.43
N MET A 1121 -8.44 -36.09 -24.73
CA MET A 1121 -8.97 -36.54 -26.03
C MET A 1121 -10.10 -37.58 -25.89
N MET A 1122 -10.24 -38.22 -24.74
CA MET A 1122 -11.09 -39.41 -24.54
C MET A 1122 -11.91 -39.25 -23.26
N CYS A 1123 -13.17 -38.84 -23.40
CA CYS A 1123 -14.08 -38.58 -22.27
C CYS A 1123 -14.21 -39.79 -21.31
N TYR A 1124 -14.05 -41.01 -21.84
CA TYR A 1124 -14.15 -42.27 -21.11
C TYR A 1124 -12.87 -42.66 -20.36
N HIS A 1125 -11.80 -41.88 -20.44
CA HIS A 1125 -10.49 -42.20 -19.89
C HIS A 1125 -9.95 -41.09 -18.97
N TYR A 1126 -9.01 -41.49 -18.11
CA TYR A 1126 -8.35 -40.63 -17.15
C TYR A 1126 -6.93 -41.08 -16.84
N ILE A 1127 -6.22 -40.23 -16.11
CA ILE A 1127 -4.81 -40.34 -15.81
C ILE A 1127 -4.66 -40.27 -14.28
N GLN A 1128 -4.40 -41.41 -13.65
CA GLN A 1128 -4.09 -41.51 -12.23
C GLN A 1128 -2.61 -41.17 -12.03
N CYS A 1129 -2.33 -40.04 -11.38
CA CYS A 1129 -1.01 -39.75 -10.84
C CYS A 1129 -0.79 -40.51 -9.53
N THR A 1130 0.37 -41.13 -9.37
CA THR A 1130 0.90 -41.58 -8.07
C THR A 1130 2.42 -41.36 -7.99
N ARG A 1131 2.88 -40.57 -7.01
CA ARG A 1131 4.28 -40.16 -6.79
C ARG A 1131 5.00 -39.73 -8.07
N GLY A 1132 4.34 -38.89 -8.87
CA GLY A 1132 4.84 -38.36 -10.15
C GLY A 1132 4.64 -39.25 -11.37
N VAL A 1133 4.26 -40.53 -11.21
CA VAL A 1133 4.02 -41.47 -12.32
C VAL A 1133 2.58 -41.34 -12.84
N ALA A 1134 2.41 -41.36 -14.16
CA ALA A 1134 1.11 -41.26 -14.85
C ALA A 1134 0.59 -42.63 -15.31
N GLU A 1135 -0.49 -43.12 -14.71
CA GLU A 1135 -1.18 -44.37 -15.08
C GLU A 1135 -2.49 -44.07 -15.83
N PHE A 1136 -2.71 -44.70 -16.98
CA PHE A 1136 -3.91 -44.50 -17.80
C PHE A 1136 -4.99 -45.51 -17.45
N LEU A 1137 -6.18 -45.01 -17.14
CA LEU A 1137 -7.30 -45.80 -16.67
C LEU A 1137 -8.60 -45.41 -17.41
N THR A 1138 -9.34 -46.41 -17.87
CA THR A 1138 -10.68 -46.23 -18.44
C THR A 1138 -11.72 -46.17 -17.33
N CYS A 1139 -12.84 -45.49 -17.58
CA CYS A 1139 -14.02 -45.58 -16.74
C CYS A 1139 -14.80 -46.87 -17.00
N PRO A 1140 -15.60 -47.36 -16.03
CA PRO A 1140 -16.49 -48.50 -16.24
C PRO A 1140 -17.44 -48.28 -17.43
N SER A 1141 -17.91 -49.37 -18.04
CA SER A 1141 -18.73 -49.33 -19.25
C SER A 1141 -19.97 -48.43 -19.11
N ASN A 1142 -20.27 -47.68 -20.18
CA ASN A 1142 -21.28 -46.62 -20.22
C ASN A 1142 -21.10 -45.56 -19.10
N GLN A 1143 -19.88 -45.32 -18.63
CA GLN A 1143 -19.51 -44.20 -17.76
C GLN A 1143 -18.40 -43.36 -18.38
N ILE A 1144 -18.40 -42.06 -18.09
CA ILE A 1144 -17.35 -41.14 -18.53
C ILE A 1144 -16.59 -40.54 -17.34
N PHE A 1145 -15.35 -40.14 -17.54
CA PHE A 1145 -14.55 -39.45 -16.54
C PHE A 1145 -14.78 -37.94 -16.54
N VAL A 1146 -14.62 -37.32 -15.38
CA VAL A 1146 -14.92 -35.91 -15.18
C VAL A 1146 -13.80 -35.20 -14.43
N GLY A 1147 -13.20 -34.20 -15.07
CA GLY A 1147 -12.13 -33.40 -14.48
C GLY A 1147 -12.50 -32.68 -13.19
N ALA A 1148 -13.76 -32.21 -13.07
CA ALA A 1148 -14.25 -31.41 -11.95
C ALA A 1148 -14.38 -32.17 -10.60
N ILE A 1149 -14.33 -33.51 -10.64
CA ILE A 1149 -14.55 -34.41 -9.49
C ILE A 1149 -13.52 -35.55 -9.39
N ARG A 1150 -12.66 -35.71 -10.40
CA ARG A 1150 -11.59 -36.73 -10.47
C ARG A 1150 -12.08 -38.19 -10.42
N ASN A 1151 -13.23 -38.51 -11.02
CA ASN A 1151 -13.74 -39.89 -11.11
C ASN A 1151 -14.77 -40.09 -12.25
N CYS A 1152 -15.34 -41.29 -12.33
CA CYS A 1152 -16.31 -41.73 -13.35
C CYS A 1152 -17.79 -41.54 -12.96
N ALA A 1153 -18.71 -41.43 -13.94
CA ALA A 1153 -20.16 -41.49 -13.73
C ALA A 1153 -20.96 -41.97 -14.97
N PRO A 1154 -22.09 -42.70 -14.81
CA PRO A 1154 -22.81 -43.36 -15.91
C PRO A 1154 -23.65 -42.44 -16.80
N GLU A 1155 -23.55 -42.63 -18.12
CA GLU A 1155 -24.22 -41.87 -19.20
C GLU A 1155 -25.73 -41.74 -18.98
N GLY A 1156 -26.41 -42.82 -18.55
CA GLY A 1156 -27.85 -42.84 -18.31
C GLY A 1156 -28.35 -41.97 -17.15
N LYS A 1157 -27.45 -41.38 -16.34
CA LYS A 1157 -27.81 -40.43 -15.26
C LYS A 1157 -27.29 -39.02 -15.49
N ILE A 1158 -26.90 -38.74 -16.73
CA ILE A 1158 -26.43 -37.43 -17.19
C ILE A 1158 -27.58 -36.84 -17.99
N LEU A 1159 -28.14 -35.72 -17.51
CA LEU A 1159 -29.18 -35.04 -18.26
C LEU A 1159 -28.59 -34.50 -19.57
N HIS A 1160 -28.94 -35.15 -20.68
CA HIS A 1160 -29.29 -34.41 -21.89
C HIS A 1160 -30.51 -33.53 -21.52
N PRO A 1161 -30.41 -32.19 -21.60
CA PRO A 1161 -31.58 -31.31 -21.44
C PRO A 1161 -32.44 -31.27 -22.72
N GLU A 1162 -32.64 -32.43 -23.38
CA GLU A 1162 -33.58 -32.63 -24.49
C GLU A 1162 -34.59 -33.75 -24.18
N SER A 1163 -35.11 -33.75 -22.95
CA SER A 1163 -36.22 -34.62 -22.51
C SER A 1163 -37.37 -33.84 -21.86
N LEU A 1164 -37.57 -32.58 -22.25
CA LEU A 1164 -38.90 -31.95 -22.12
C LEU A 1164 -39.77 -32.45 -23.27
N VAL A 1165 -40.68 -33.37 -22.96
CA VAL A 1165 -41.63 -33.91 -23.96
C VAL A 1165 -42.72 -32.88 -24.24
N CYS A 1166 -42.67 -32.25 -25.41
CA CYS A 1166 -43.82 -31.54 -25.96
C CYS A 1166 -44.92 -32.56 -26.34
N THR A 1167 -46.00 -32.62 -25.56
CA THR A 1167 -47.24 -33.26 -25.99
C THR A 1167 -47.97 -32.38 -26.99
N THR A 1168 -48.91 -32.96 -27.75
CA THR A 1168 -49.67 -32.23 -28.77
C THR A 1168 -50.70 -31.28 -28.14
N GLY A 1169 -50.28 -30.04 -27.89
CA GLY A 1169 -51.21 -28.91 -27.79
C GLY A 1169 -51.70 -28.53 -29.18
N ASN A 1170 -52.98 -28.73 -29.48
CA ASN A 1170 -53.61 -28.06 -30.61
C ASN A 1170 -53.61 -26.55 -30.35
N THR A 1171 -53.17 -25.77 -31.35
CA THR A 1171 -53.44 -24.34 -31.56
C THR A 1171 -53.72 -23.49 -30.31
N ASP A 1172 -52.72 -22.68 -29.96
CA ASP A 1172 -52.75 -21.56 -29.02
C ASP A 1172 -52.74 -21.93 -27.50
N ASP A 1173 -51.53 -21.75 -26.94
CA ASP A 1173 -51.18 -21.53 -25.52
C ASP A 1173 -51.31 -22.70 -24.51
N TRP A 1174 -50.22 -23.45 -24.31
CA TRP A 1174 -50.04 -24.40 -23.20
C TRP A 1174 -48.59 -24.43 -22.67
N THR A 1175 -48.44 -24.76 -21.38
CA THR A 1175 -47.20 -24.64 -20.60
C THR A 1175 -46.64 -25.98 -20.11
N LEU A 1176 -45.35 -26.00 -19.76
CA LEU A 1176 -44.67 -27.11 -19.08
C LEU A 1176 -44.40 -26.73 -17.62
N VAL A 1177 -44.58 -27.70 -16.70
CA VAL A 1177 -44.62 -27.47 -15.24
C VAL A 1177 -43.62 -28.42 -14.55
N PRO A 1178 -42.80 -27.94 -13.59
CA PRO A 1178 -41.87 -28.79 -12.86
C PRO A 1178 -42.61 -29.70 -11.84
N VAL A 1179 -42.20 -30.96 -11.76
CA VAL A 1179 -42.67 -31.87 -10.71
C VAL A 1179 -41.79 -31.70 -9.46
N THR A 1180 -42.39 -31.19 -8.39
CA THR A 1180 -41.74 -31.09 -7.06
C THR A 1180 -42.65 -31.67 -6.00
N THR A 1181 -42.20 -32.73 -5.32
CA THR A 1181 -42.25 -32.90 -3.85
C THR A 1181 -41.59 -34.21 -3.43
N GLU A 1182 -40.78 -34.12 -2.38
CA GLU A 1182 -40.58 -35.10 -1.29
C GLU A 1182 -40.90 -36.59 -1.54
N SER A 1183 -39.86 -37.41 -1.44
CA SER A 1183 -39.96 -38.74 -0.84
C SER A 1183 -38.65 -39.06 -0.13
N THR A 1184 -38.65 -38.88 1.19
CA THR A 1184 -37.52 -39.19 2.07
C THR A 1184 -37.24 -40.69 2.09
N ILE A 1185 -35.97 -41.08 2.20
CA ILE A 1185 -35.54 -42.15 3.11
C ILE A 1185 -34.19 -41.73 3.73
N SER A 1186 -34.23 -41.42 5.02
CA SER A 1186 -33.08 -41.45 5.92
C SER A 1186 -32.80 -42.93 6.28
N ILE A 1187 -31.67 -43.37 6.82
CA ILE A 1187 -31.29 -43.12 8.22
C ILE A 1187 -29.88 -43.68 8.52
N ILE A 1188 -29.08 -42.84 9.18
CA ILE A 1188 -28.19 -43.11 10.33
C ILE A 1188 -27.42 -44.45 10.39
N CYS A 1189 -26.09 -44.30 10.32
CA CYS A 1189 -25.03 -44.95 11.09
C CYS A 1189 -25.38 -46.09 12.08
N ASN A 1190 -24.50 -47.10 12.14
CA ASN A 1190 -23.83 -47.37 13.42
C ASN A 1190 -22.47 -48.08 13.28
N VAL A 1191 -21.59 -47.82 14.24
CA VAL A 1191 -20.23 -48.38 14.35
C VAL A 1191 -20.23 -49.55 15.34
N PRO A 1192 -19.44 -50.61 15.10
CA PRO A 1192 -18.73 -51.25 16.19
C PRO A 1192 -17.21 -51.37 15.93
N MET A 1193 -16.46 -50.79 16.87
CA MET A 1193 -15.06 -50.99 17.29
C MET A 1193 -14.29 -52.20 16.67
N CYS A 1194 -13.02 -52.09 16.24
CA CYS A 1194 -11.93 -51.18 16.68
C CYS A 1194 -11.05 -50.60 15.53
N SER A 1195 -10.45 -49.43 15.77
CA SER A 1195 -9.36 -48.73 15.03
C SER A 1195 -9.59 -48.13 13.60
N ASP A 1196 -9.97 -46.84 13.56
CA ASP A 1196 -9.21 -45.73 12.89
C ASP A 1196 -9.46 -45.21 11.41
N ARG A 1197 -10.73 -45.10 10.93
CA ARG A 1197 -11.41 -43.96 10.15
C ARG A 1197 -11.23 -43.55 8.62
N PHE A 1198 -12.27 -43.81 7.76
CA PHE A 1198 -13.09 -42.94 6.76
C PHE A 1198 -12.69 -42.43 5.28
N ASP A 1199 -13.69 -42.21 4.35
CA ASP A 1199 -13.76 -41.70 2.88
C ASP A 1199 -15.24 -41.22 2.45
N PRO A 1200 -15.87 -40.92 1.21
CA PRO A 1200 -15.63 -40.73 -0.31
C PRO A 1200 -16.37 -39.46 -1.01
N HIS A 1201 -16.91 -39.20 -2.29
CA HIS A 1201 -17.14 -39.76 -3.70
C HIS A 1201 -17.81 -38.80 -4.84
N GLN A 1202 -17.81 -39.13 -6.19
CA GLN A 1202 -18.83 -38.94 -7.36
C GLN A 1202 -19.09 -37.67 -8.35
N LEU A 1203 -19.53 -37.88 -9.67
CA LEU A 1203 -20.38 -37.07 -10.69
C LEU A 1203 -19.94 -36.30 -12.06
N LEU A 1204 -20.52 -36.66 -13.27
CA LEU A 1204 -21.07 -35.92 -14.54
C LEU A 1204 -20.34 -35.20 -15.80
N CYS A 1205 -20.91 -35.26 -17.05
CA CYS A 1205 -20.36 -35.01 -18.48
C CYS A 1205 -20.19 -33.56 -19.11
N ILE A 1206 -20.26 -33.16 -20.43
CA ILE A 1206 -21.15 -33.40 -21.66
C ILE A 1206 -20.44 -33.07 -23.07
N LEU A 1207 -20.96 -33.52 -24.26
CA LEU A 1207 -20.60 -33.29 -25.72
C LEU A 1207 -20.98 -31.88 -26.31
N LEU A 1208 -20.51 -31.43 -27.51
CA LEU A 1208 -21.18 -30.30 -28.24
C LEU A 1208 -21.03 -30.16 -29.79
N VAL A 1209 -22.03 -29.48 -30.37
CA VAL A 1209 -22.37 -29.16 -31.78
C VAL A 1209 -21.89 -27.74 -32.17
N ARG A 1210 -21.76 -27.38 -33.47
CA ARG A 1210 -21.83 -25.96 -33.88
C ARG A 1210 -23.28 -25.53 -34.10
N CYS A 1211 -23.80 -24.70 -33.20
CA CYS A 1211 -25.11 -24.03 -33.26
C CYS A 1211 -25.44 -23.49 -34.66
N ASN A 1212 -26.71 -23.44 -35.10
CA ASN A 1212 -27.88 -23.03 -34.32
C ASN A 1212 -29.13 -23.92 -34.56
N TYR A 1213 -30.28 -23.38 -34.15
CA TYR A 1213 -31.68 -23.85 -34.10
C TYR A 1213 -32.20 -24.73 -35.27
N ARG A 1214 -31.67 -25.95 -35.42
CA ARG A 1214 -31.78 -26.77 -36.66
C ARG A 1214 -31.21 -26.05 -37.90
N ASP A 1215 -30.46 -24.99 -37.66
CA ASP A 1215 -30.18 -23.89 -38.59
C ASP A 1215 -28.90 -23.17 -38.15
N THR A 1216 -27.79 -23.92 -38.16
CA THR A 1216 -26.42 -23.37 -38.28
C THR A 1216 -26.37 -22.58 -39.59
N GLU A 1217 -26.59 -21.26 -39.48
CA GLU A 1217 -27.41 -20.49 -40.45
C GLU A 1217 -27.25 -20.98 -41.90
N ILE A 1218 -28.31 -21.62 -42.37
CA ILE A 1218 -28.31 -22.41 -43.61
C ILE A 1218 -28.09 -21.45 -44.78
N LEU A 1219 -26.89 -21.54 -45.36
CA LEU A 1219 -26.51 -20.85 -46.60
C LEU A 1219 -27.43 -21.31 -47.73
N SER A 1220 -28.47 -20.51 -47.97
CA SER A 1220 -29.65 -20.90 -48.73
C SER A 1220 -29.53 -20.68 -50.23
N CYS A 1221 -30.23 -21.51 -51.02
CA CYS A 1221 -30.94 -21.03 -52.21
C CYS A 1221 -31.96 -22.05 -52.77
N LEU A 1222 -33.13 -21.51 -53.15
CA LEU A 1222 -34.20 -22.07 -54.00
C LEU A 1222 -35.25 -23.04 -53.36
N PRO A 1223 -36.56 -22.69 -53.41
CA PRO A 1223 -37.67 -23.58 -53.07
C PRO A 1223 -38.00 -24.65 -54.13
N ASN A 1224 -38.97 -25.53 -53.80
CA ASN A 1224 -39.67 -26.44 -54.70
C ASN A 1224 -38.80 -27.53 -55.38
N MET A 1225 -37.75 -28.05 -54.72
CA MET A 1225 -37.08 -29.27 -55.15
C MET A 1225 -36.97 -30.33 -54.05
N ILE A 1226 -37.24 -31.58 -54.41
CA ILE A 1226 -37.21 -32.79 -53.57
C ILE A 1226 -36.03 -33.66 -54.00
N PHE A 1227 -35.22 -34.15 -53.05
CA PHE A 1227 -34.16 -35.12 -53.33
C PHE A 1227 -34.74 -36.54 -53.43
N ASN A 1228 -34.36 -37.30 -54.46
CA ASN A 1228 -34.74 -38.71 -54.57
C ASN A 1228 -33.54 -39.61 -54.19
N SER A 1229 -33.71 -40.39 -53.12
CA SER A 1229 -32.68 -41.28 -52.56
C SER A 1229 -32.20 -42.37 -53.52
N ASP A 1230 -33.03 -42.80 -54.45
CA ASP A 1230 -32.72 -43.90 -55.38
C ASP A 1230 -31.98 -43.43 -56.65
N LEU A 1231 -31.95 -42.11 -56.88
CA LEU A 1231 -31.39 -41.50 -58.09
C LEU A 1231 -30.25 -40.50 -57.84
N GLY A 1232 -30.06 -40.04 -56.59
CA GLY A 1232 -28.90 -39.23 -56.20
C GLY A 1232 -28.93 -37.76 -56.66
N TYR A 1233 -30.07 -37.24 -57.10
CA TYR A 1233 -30.25 -35.81 -57.41
C TYR A 1233 -31.67 -35.30 -57.12
N TYR A 1234 -31.87 -33.99 -57.29
CA TYR A 1234 -33.10 -33.26 -56.96
C TYR A 1234 -34.05 -33.12 -58.16
N ILE A 1235 -35.36 -33.17 -57.91
CA ILE A 1235 -36.45 -32.98 -58.88
C ILE A 1235 -37.49 -31.96 -58.39
N PRO A 1236 -38.21 -31.23 -59.26
CA PRO A 1236 -39.17 -30.23 -58.82
C PRO A 1236 -40.41 -30.83 -58.14
N GLY A 1237 -40.87 -30.20 -57.06
CA GLY A 1237 -42.08 -30.57 -56.31
C GLY A 1237 -43.15 -29.47 -56.31
N ASN A 1238 -44.41 -29.89 -56.36
CA ASN A 1238 -45.62 -29.07 -56.14
C ASN A 1238 -46.17 -29.32 -54.74
#